data_AF-A0A6P3QSF2-F1
#
_entry.id   AF-A0A6P3QSF2-F1
#
_cell.length_a   1.000
_cell.length_b   1.000
_cell.length_c   1.000
_cell.angle_alpha   90.00
_cell.angle_beta   90.00
_cell.angle_gamma   90.00
#
_symmetry.space_group_name_H-M   'P 1'
#
loop_
_entity.id
_entity.type
_entity.pdbx_description
1 polymer ?
#
loop_
_entity_poly.entity_id
_entity_poly.type
_entity_poly.pdbx_seq_one_letter_code
_entity_poly.pdbx_strand_id
1 'polypeptide(L)'
;MNPFQKNESKETSFSPVSTEEVPPRPPSLPKKPTPKICGSNYPLSIAFIVVNEFCERFSYYGMKAVLTLYFLYFLHWNEDTSTSVYHAFNSLCYFTPILGAAIADSWLGKFKTIIYLSLVYVLGHVIKSLGALPILGGHMVHTVLSLIGLSLIALGTGGIKPCVAAFGGDQFEQKHEEERTRYFSAFYLSINAGSLISMFITPMLRGGVQCFGEDCYALAFGVPGLLMVIALVVFAMGSKMYKKTPPEGNVVTQVVKCIWFAISNRFKNRSEDITKRQHWLDWAAEKYPRQLIMDVKALTRVLFLYIPLPMFWALLEQQGSRWTLQATKMNRNLGFIVLQPEQMQVLNPLLVLIFIPLFDLVIYRLVSKCGINFSSLRKMAVGMILACLAFAFMAVVEIKIHEMALPQTSPQEIFLQVLNLADDEVKVRVLGDEDNSLLAVSIKSFQKMPHYSKLHLKTKKQNFHFHLKYHNLSVYTEHSVEERNWYSLVIREDGKSISSIMVKDAENITTNGMTAVRFINTLHNEVNVSLGTDISLSIGEDYGVSAYRTVERGEYTVVHCKTEDDNFSLNLGLLDFGASYLFVITNSTSQGLQAWKMESILTNKISIVWQLPQYALVTAGEVMFSVTGLEFSYSQAPSSMKSVLQAAWLLTIGVGNFIVFAVAQFSGLVQWAEFILFSCLLLVVCLIFSIMGYYYVPIKPEDIQEPADKQILHIQENMINLETKNTKF
;
A
#
# COMPACT_ATOMS: atom_id res chain seq x y z
N MET A 1 -13.38 63.17 -55.26
CA MET A 1 -12.36 62.14 -54.96
C MET A 1 -12.42 61.84 -53.46
N ASN A 2 -12.50 60.56 -53.10
CA ASN A 2 -12.48 59.91 -51.75
C ASN A 2 -11.49 60.51 -50.71
N PRO A 3 -11.46 60.08 -49.43
CA PRO A 3 -12.53 59.60 -48.50
C PRO A 3 -12.33 60.10 -47.02
N PHE A 4 -13.27 59.83 -46.09
CA PHE A 4 -13.09 59.10 -44.79
C PHE A 4 -14.26 59.30 -43.79
N GLN A 5 -14.71 58.18 -43.24
CA GLN A 5 -15.82 57.99 -42.30
C GLN A 5 -15.46 58.33 -40.83
N LYS A 6 -16.47 58.74 -40.05
CA LYS A 6 -16.57 58.41 -38.62
C LYS A 6 -18.06 58.21 -38.25
N ASN A 7 -18.37 57.02 -37.75
CA ASN A 7 -19.70 56.61 -37.27
C ASN A 7 -20.05 57.29 -35.95
N GLU A 8 -21.24 57.91 -35.86
CA GLU A 8 -21.90 58.27 -34.62
C GLU A 8 -22.81 57.13 -34.14
N SER A 9 -22.78 56.91 -32.84
CA SER A 9 -23.47 55.89 -32.06
C SER A 9 -24.98 56.10 -32.00
N LYS A 10 -25.76 55.07 -32.39
CA LYS A 10 -27.18 54.95 -32.01
C LYS A 10 -27.30 54.30 -30.64
N GLU A 11 -27.94 55.01 -29.73
CA GLU A 11 -28.43 54.51 -28.44
C GLU A 11 -29.27 53.22 -28.64
N THR A 12 -28.98 52.20 -27.83
CA THR A 12 -29.89 51.09 -27.61
C THR A 12 -30.19 51.05 -26.11
N SER A 13 -31.40 51.46 -25.76
CA SER A 13 -31.94 51.37 -24.40
C SER A 13 -32.09 49.89 -24.02
N PHE A 14 -31.40 49.45 -22.99
CA PHE A 14 -31.67 48.15 -22.36
C PHE A 14 -32.74 48.35 -21.29
N SER A 15 -33.96 47.91 -21.58
CA SER A 15 -34.99 47.67 -20.56
C SER A 15 -34.58 46.48 -19.69
N PRO A 16 -34.90 46.47 -18.38
CA PRO A 16 -34.66 45.31 -17.54
C PRO A 16 -35.47 44.14 -18.08
N VAL A 17 -34.81 43.00 -18.34
CA VAL A 17 -35.46 41.74 -18.64
C VAL A 17 -36.29 41.37 -17.42
N SER A 18 -37.61 41.46 -17.56
CA SER A 18 -38.56 40.86 -16.62
C SER A 18 -38.19 39.40 -16.41
N THR A 19 -38.09 38.98 -15.16
CA THR A 19 -38.14 37.56 -14.78
C THR A 19 -39.37 36.94 -15.43
N GLU A 20 -39.18 36.24 -16.56
CA GLU A 20 -40.16 35.28 -17.04
C GLU A 20 -40.32 34.26 -15.91
N GLU A 21 -41.48 34.29 -15.25
CA GLU A 21 -41.97 33.14 -14.51
C GLU A 21 -41.91 31.95 -15.46
N VAL A 22 -41.02 31.00 -15.16
CA VAL A 22 -40.98 29.71 -15.84
C VAL A 22 -42.38 29.12 -15.72
N PRO A 23 -43.12 28.89 -16.83
CA PRO A 23 -44.46 28.34 -16.74
C PRO A 23 -44.39 26.99 -16.01
N PRO A 24 -45.35 26.68 -15.12
CA PRO A 24 -45.34 25.43 -14.39
C PRO A 24 -45.27 24.29 -15.38
N ARG A 25 -44.25 23.45 -15.21
CA ARG A 25 -44.02 22.26 -16.03
C ARG A 25 -45.33 21.47 -16.07
N PRO A 26 -45.85 21.06 -17.26
CA PRO A 26 -47.06 20.25 -17.32
C PRO A 26 -46.88 19.03 -16.40
N PRO A 27 -47.91 18.62 -15.63
CA PRO A 27 -47.80 17.48 -14.74
C PRO A 27 -47.34 16.28 -15.56
N SER A 28 -46.14 15.78 -15.25
CA SER A 28 -45.58 14.62 -15.93
C SER A 28 -46.55 13.45 -15.75
N LEU A 29 -46.89 12.78 -16.85
CA LEU A 29 -47.61 11.50 -16.86
C LEU A 29 -47.14 10.62 -15.68
N PRO A 30 -48.06 9.94 -14.97
CA PRO A 30 -47.71 9.14 -13.80
C PRO A 30 -46.64 8.12 -14.20
N LYS A 31 -45.41 8.33 -13.73
CA LYS A 31 -44.33 7.36 -13.91
C LYS A 31 -44.78 6.06 -13.27
N LYS A 32 -44.75 4.96 -14.03
CA LYS A 32 -44.98 3.62 -13.49
C LYS A 32 -44.13 3.47 -12.21
N PRO A 33 -44.72 3.00 -11.09
CA PRO A 33 -43.96 2.81 -9.86
C PRO A 33 -42.79 1.88 -10.17
N THR A 34 -41.60 2.30 -9.76
CA THR A 34 -40.41 1.46 -9.88
C THR A 34 -40.64 0.16 -9.10
N PRO A 35 -40.22 -1.00 -9.63
CA PRO A 35 -40.34 -2.26 -8.91
C PRO A 35 -39.62 -2.13 -7.56
N LYS A 36 -40.29 -2.52 -6.48
CA LYS A 36 -39.75 -2.48 -5.12
C LYS A 36 -39.20 -3.84 -4.72
N ILE A 37 -38.21 -3.86 -3.83
CA ILE A 37 -37.73 -5.11 -3.21
C ILE A 37 -38.86 -5.65 -2.31
N CYS A 38 -39.20 -6.93 -2.47
CA CYS A 38 -40.27 -7.58 -1.71
C CYS A 38 -40.09 -7.35 -0.19
N GLY A 39 -41.12 -6.83 0.47
CA GLY A 39 -41.09 -6.52 1.91
C GLY A 39 -40.42 -5.20 2.29
N SER A 40 -40.08 -4.32 1.34
CA SER A 40 -39.48 -3.01 1.64
C SER A 40 -39.98 -1.88 0.74
N ASN A 41 -39.69 -0.64 1.13
CA ASN A 41 -39.91 0.55 0.28
C ASN A 41 -38.80 0.80 -0.74
N TYR A 42 -37.71 0.02 -0.73
CA TYR A 42 -36.55 0.26 -1.59
C TYR A 42 -36.87 -0.03 -3.06
N PRO A 43 -36.41 0.82 -3.99
CA PRO A 43 -36.44 0.47 -5.41
C PRO A 43 -35.47 -0.69 -5.65
N LEU A 44 -35.92 -1.70 -6.41
CA LEU A 44 -35.15 -2.91 -6.74
C LEU A 44 -33.84 -2.59 -7.47
N SER A 45 -33.72 -1.41 -8.09
CA SER A 45 -32.48 -0.89 -8.67
C SER A 45 -31.32 -0.81 -7.68
N ILE A 46 -31.59 -0.60 -6.39
CA ILE A 46 -30.56 -0.46 -5.35
C ILE A 46 -29.77 -1.76 -5.15
N ALA A 47 -30.45 -2.91 -5.21
CA ALA A 47 -29.80 -4.20 -5.03
C ALA A 47 -28.66 -4.42 -6.05
N PHE A 48 -28.87 -4.01 -7.31
CA PHE A 48 -27.85 -4.09 -8.35
C PHE A 48 -26.63 -3.19 -8.05
N ILE A 49 -26.86 -2.01 -7.47
CA ILE A 49 -25.77 -1.07 -7.13
C ILE A 49 -24.97 -1.60 -5.94
N VAL A 50 -25.62 -2.14 -4.91
CA VAL A 50 -24.96 -2.70 -3.72
C VAL A 50 -24.14 -3.94 -4.08
N VAL A 51 -24.69 -4.85 -4.90
CA VAL A 51 -23.94 -6.03 -5.38
C VAL A 51 -22.76 -5.61 -6.27
N ASN A 52 -22.96 -4.63 -7.16
CA ASN A 52 -21.86 -4.06 -7.94
C ASN A 52 -20.75 -3.51 -7.04
N GLU A 53 -21.11 -2.74 -6.01
CA GLU A 53 -20.13 -2.18 -5.07
C GLU A 53 -19.39 -3.29 -4.32
N PHE A 54 -20.10 -4.30 -3.80
CA PHE A 54 -19.46 -5.44 -3.13
C PHE A 54 -18.44 -6.14 -4.03
N CYS A 55 -18.82 -6.49 -5.26
CA CYS A 55 -17.97 -7.22 -6.20
C CYS A 55 -16.76 -6.37 -6.65
N GLU A 56 -16.95 -5.08 -6.90
CA GLU A 56 -15.86 -4.19 -7.28
C GLU A 56 -14.89 -3.94 -6.12
N ARG A 57 -15.39 -3.77 -4.89
CA ARG A 57 -14.56 -3.62 -3.68
C ARG A 57 -13.77 -4.89 -3.40
N PHE A 58 -14.39 -6.07 -3.53
CA PHE A 58 -13.68 -7.34 -3.46
C PHE A 58 -12.55 -7.38 -4.49
N SER A 59 -12.86 -7.04 -5.75
CA SER A 59 -11.88 -7.09 -6.83
C SER A 59 -10.68 -6.17 -6.57
N TYR A 60 -10.95 -4.91 -6.22
CA TYR A 60 -9.91 -3.92 -5.96
C TYR A 60 -9.01 -4.32 -4.79
N TYR A 61 -9.58 -4.64 -3.62
CA TYR A 61 -8.80 -4.93 -2.43
C TYR A 61 -8.09 -6.30 -2.49
N GLY A 62 -8.73 -7.31 -3.08
CA GLY A 62 -8.11 -8.63 -3.27
C GLY A 62 -6.88 -8.57 -4.17
N MET A 63 -6.99 -7.89 -5.32
CA MET A 63 -5.86 -7.68 -6.23
C MET A 63 -4.76 -6.82 -5.58
N LYS A 64 -5.14 -5.73 -4.90
CA LYS A 64 -4.20 -4.84 -4.21
C LYS A 64 -3.41 -5.57 -3.12
N ALA A 65 -4.05 -6.46 -2.36
CA ALA A 65 -3.42 -7.14 -1.23
C ALA A 65 -2.19 -7.98 -1.60
N VAL A 66 -2.24 -8.70 -2.74
CA VAL A 66 -1.17 -9.60 -3.21
C VAL A 66 -0.12 -8.93 -4.10
N LEU A 67 -0.30 -7.64 -4.42
CA LEU A 67 0.47 -6.98 -5.47
C LEU A 67 1.96 -6.78 -5.14
N THR A 68 2.29 -6.45 -3.89
CA THR A 68 3.68 -6.28 -3.46
C THR A 68 4.47 -7.58 -3.53
N LEU A 69 3.88 -8.71 -3.11
CA LEU A 69 4.55 -10.01 -3.20
C LEU A 69 4.64 -10.52 -4.64
N TYR A 70 3.66 -10.18 -5.49
CA TYR A 70 3.77 -10.44 -6.92
C TYR A 70 5.00 -9.76 -7.55
N PHE A 71 5.23 -8.48 -7.22
CA PHE A 71 6.41 -7.77 -7.72
C PHE A 71 7.71 -8.38 -7.21
N LEU A 72 7.74 -8.78 -5.93
CA LEU A 72 8.92 -9.33 -5.28
C LEU A 72 9.27 -10.75 -5.78
N TYR A 73 8.28 -11.64 -5.83
CA TYR A 73 8.51 -13.07 -6.09
C TYR A 73 8.33 -13.46 -7.54
N PHE A 74 7.36 -12.89 -8.24
CA PHE A 74 7.07 -13.26 -9.63
C PHE A 74 7.83 -12.38 -10.63
N LEU A 75 7.87 -11.06 -10.42
CA LEU A 75 8.67 -10.16 -11.27
C LEU A 75 10.13 -10.01 -10.80
N HIS A 76 10.50 -10.63 -9.68
CA HIS A 76 11.85 -10.58 -9.11
C HIS A 76 12.41 -9.16 -8.93
N TRP A 77 11.56 -8.19 -8.61
CA TRP A 77 11.99 -6.84 -8.27
C TRP A 77 12.46 -6.77 -6.81
N ASN A 78 13.31 -5.80 -6.49
CA ASN A 78 13.70 -5.56 -5.10
C ASN A 78 12.55 -4.94 -4.28
N GLU A 79 12.70 -4.94 -2.94
CA GLU A 79 11.69 -4.41 -2.00
C GLU A 79 11.31 -2.95 -2.30
N ASP A 80 12.29 -2.13 -2.67
CA ASP A 80 12.10 -0.69 -2.93
C ASP A 80 11.32 -0.43 -4.22
N THR A 81 11.67 -1.10 -5.32
CA THR A 81 10.94 -0.99 -6.60
C THR A 81 9.52 -1.55 -6.47
N SER A 82 9.36 -2.65 -5.74
CA SER A 82 8.05 -3.23 -5.45
C SER A 82 7.16 -2.26 -4.67
N THR A 83 7.74 -1.59 -3.67
CA THR A 83 7.05 -0.55 -2.88
C THR A 83 6.73 0.68 -3.74
N SER A 84 7.68 1.16 -4.55
CA SER A 84 7.51 2.36 -5.35
C SER A 84 6.42 2.18 -6.42
N VAL A 85 6.40 1.07 -7.16
CA VAL A 85 5.37 0.77 -8.16
C VAL A 85 3.99 0.57 -7.52
N TYR A 86 3.91 -0.10 -6.36
CA TYR A 86 2.66 -0.25 -5.61
C TYR A 86 2.05 1.11 -5.24
N HIS A 87 2.87 2.03 -4.75
CA HIS A 87 2.40 3.37 -4.39
C HIS A 87 2.15 4.27 -5.60
N ALA A 88 2.89 4.12 -6.69
CA ALA A 88 2.59 4.80 -7.95
C ALA A 88 1.21 4.38 -8.50
N PHE A 89 0.89 3.09 -8.43
CA PHE A 89 -0.43 2.56 -8.79
C PHE A 89 -1.55 3.16 -7.90
N ASN A 90 -1.38 3.14 -6.59
CA ASN A 90 -2.38 3.72 -5.68
C ASN A 90 -2.52 5.23 -5.86
N SER A 91 -1.41 5.94 -6.06
CA SER A 91 -1.39 7.36 -6.38
C SER A 91 -2.25 7.65 -7.61
N LEU A 92 -2.06 6.89 -8.69
CA LEU A 92 -2.88 7.01 -9.91
C LEU A 92 -4.36 6.72 -9.63
N CYS A 93 -4.70 5.69 -8.85
CA CYS A 93 -6.08 5.36 -8.47
C CYS A 93 -6.82 6.48 -7.73
N TYR A 94 -6.10 7.35 -7.01
CA TYR A 94 -6.66 8.46 -6.24
C TYR A 94 -6.55 9.82 -6.95
N PHE A 95 -5.77 9.93 -8.03
CA PHE A 95 -5.77 11.09 -8.94
C PHE A 95 -6.85 11.00 -10.03
N THR A 96 -7.09 9.81 -10.58
CA THR A 96 -8.08 9.57 -11.65
C THR A 96 -9.56 9.83 -11.29
N PRO A 97 -10.01 9.87 -10.02
CA PRO A 97 -11.36 10.31 -9.67
C PRO A 97 -11.72 11.71 -10.20
N ILE A 98 -10.76 12.64 -10.25
CA ILE A 98 -11.01 13.99 -10.79
C ILE A 98 -11.39 13.90 -12.28
N LEU A 99 -10.73 13.02 -13.03
CA LEU A 99 -11.02 12.77 -14.44
C LEU A 99 -12.40 12.09 -14.59
N GLY A 100 -12.68 11.09 -13.76
CA GLY A 100 -13.97 10.39 -13.77
C GLY A 100 -15.16 11.31 -13.51
N ALA A 101 -15.06 12.15 -12.47
CA ALA A 101 -16.07 13.16 -12.15
C ALA A 101 -16.23 14.18 -13.30
N ALA A 102 -15.11 14.70 -13.84
CA ALA A 102 -15.16 15.65 -14.94
C ALA A 102 -15.86 15.07 -16.19
N ILE A 103 -15.61 13.80 -16.53
CA ILE A 103 -16.23 13.11 -17.66
C ILE A 103 -17.73 12.86 -17.41
N ALA A 104 -18.09 12.43 -16.20
CA ALA A 104 -19.48 12.20 -15.81
C ALA A 104 -20.32 13.49 -15.84
N ASP A 105 -19.79 14.57 -15.28
CA ASP A 105 -20.53 15.82 -15.11
C ASP A 105 -20.57 16.66 -16.40
N SER A 106 -19.52 16.59 -17.23
CA SER A 106 -19.45 17.45 -18.43
C SER A 106 -19.98 16.81 -19.71
N TRP A 107 -19.84 15.48 -19.86
CA TRP A 107 -19.99 14.85 -21.18
C TRP A 107 -20.89 13.62 -21.19
N LEU A 108 -20.57 12.57 -20.43
CA LEU A 108 -21.18 11.25 -20.61
C LEU A 108 -22.39 11.01 -19.69
N GLY A 109 -22.47 11.71 -18.54
CA GLY A 109 -23.39 11.38 -17.46
C GLY A 109 -22.90 10.19 -16.63
N LYS A 110 -23.26 10.17 -15.33
CA LYS A 110 -22.77 9.18 -14.35
C LYS A 110 -22.92 7.72 -14.82
N PHE A 111 -24.09 7.34 -15.34
CA PHE A 111 -24.36 5.96 -15.78
C PHE A 111 -23.41 5.48 -16.90
N LYS A 112 -23.22 6.29 -17.95
CA LYS A 112 -22.35 5.91 -19.08
C LYS A 112 -20.89 5.89 -18.66
N THR A 113 -20.47 6.86 -17.84
CA THR A 113 -19.12 6.88 -17.27
C THR A 113 -18.81 5.62 -16.49
N ILE A 114 -19.74 5.17 -15.63
CA ILE A 114 -19.58 3.91 -14.86
C ILE A 114 -19.40 2.73 -15.82
N ILE A 115 -20.23 2.59 -16.85
CA ILE A 115 -20.14 1.47 -17.80
C ILE A 115 -18.81 1.48 -18.58
N TYR A 116 -18.45 2.61 -19.20
CA TYR A 116 -17.25 2.68 -20.04
C TYR A 116 -15.96 2.49 -19.23
N LEU A 117 -15.87 3.10 -18.04
CA LEU A 117 -14.70 2.93 -17.19
C LEU A 117 -14.64 1.55 -16.54
N SER A 118 -15.79 0.92 -16.26
CA SER A 118 -15.82 -0.48 -15.81
C SER A 118 -15.37 -1.46 -16.91
N LEU A 119 -15.63 -1.17 -18.19
CA LEU A 119 -15.07 -1.95 -19.30
C LEU A 119 -13.54 -1.84 -19.37
N VAL A 120 -13.01 -0.62 -19.21
CA VAL A 120 -11.55 -0.39 -19.10
C VAL A 120 -10.98 -1.13 -17.90
N TYR A 121 -11.71 -1.14 -16.78
CA TYR A 121 -11.31 -1.85 -15.57
C TYR A 121 -11.24 -3.37 -15.81
N VAL A 122 -12.27 -3.97 -16.40
CA VAL A 122 -12.29 -5.39 -16.77
C VAL A 122 -11.12 -5.73 -17.70
N LEU A 123 -10.87 -4.91 -18.73
CA LEU A 123 -9.74 -5.11 -19.64
C LEU A 123 -8.41 -5.09 -18.89
N GLY A 124 -8.24 -4.16 -17.94
CA GLY A 124 -7.06 -4.11 -17.09
C GLY A 124 -6.86 -5.37 -16.27
N HIS A 125 -7.91 -5.94 -15.69
CA HIS A 125 -7.86 -7.23 -14.98
C HIS A 125 -7.50 -8.39 -15.89
N VAL A 126 -8.08 -8.46 -17.10
CA VAL A 126 -7.75 -9.51 -18.08
C VAL A 126 -6.26 -9.45 -18.43
N ILE A 127 -5.75 -8.26 -18.79
CA ILE A 127 -4.34 -8.08 -19.12
C ILE A 127 -3.43 -8.40 -17.92
N LYS A 128 -3.80 -7.98 -16.70
CA LYS A 128 -3.02 -8.26 -15.49
C LYS A 128 -2.99 -9.75 -15.14
N SER A 129 -4.10 -10.46 -15.34
CA SER A 129 -4.20 -11.90 -15.13
C SER A 129 -3.38 -12.68 -16.15
N LEU A 130 -3.41 -12.26 -17.43
CA LEU A 130 -2.57 -12.84 -18.48
C LEU A 130 -1.09 -12.61 -18.22
N GLY A 131 -0.71 -11.42 -17.74
CA GLY A 131 0.67 -11.09 -17.38
C GLY A 131 1.22 -11.94 -16.22
N ALA A 132 0.35 -12.57 -15.43
CA ALA A 132 0.72 -13.44 -14.30
C ALA A 132 0.74 -14.94 -14.65
N LEU A 133 0.58 -15.32 -15.92
CA LEU A 133 0.71 -16.70 -16.38
C LEU A 133 2.20 -16.98 -16.68
N PRO A 134 2.87 -17.92 -16.00
CA PRO A 134 4.31 -18.20 -16.20
C PRO A 134 4.66 -18.62 -17.63
N ILE A 135 3.72 -19.25 -18.34
CA ILE A 135 3.86 -19.72 -19.73
C ILE A 135 3.91 -18.62 -20.79
N LEU A 136 3.60 -17.37 -20.44
CA LEU A 136 3.32 -16.28 -21.39
C LEU A 136 4.49 -15.29 -21.53
N GLY A 137 5.44 -15.63 -22.39
CA GLY A 137 6.54 -14.75 -22.78
C GLY A 137 7.73 -14.78 -21.80
N GLY A 138 8.64 -13.80 -21.92
CA GLY A 138 9.77 -13.63 -21.00
C GLY A 138 9.51 -12.55 -19.96
N HIS A 139 10.48 -12.31 -19.07
CA HIS A 139 10.42 -11.31 -17.99
C HIS A 139 9.92 -9.93 -18.42
N MET A 140 10.38 -9.44 -19.59
CA MET A 140 9.92 -8.17 -20.14
C MET A 140 8.43 -8.15 -20.49
N VAL A 141 7.89 -9.26 -21.01
CA VAL A 141 6.47 -9.37 -21.38
C VAL A 141 5.60 -9.35 -20.12
N HIS A 142 5.96 -10.11 -19.08
CA HIS A 142 5.25 -10.08 -17.79
C HIS A 142 5.23 -8.67 -17.19
N THR A 143 6.37 -7.97 -17.25
CA THR A 143 6.49 -6.59 -16.76
C THR A 143 5.58 -5.63 -17.53
N VAL A 144 5.65 -5.63 -18.86
CA VAL A 144 4.86 -4.73 -19.71
C VAL A 144 3.36 -4.99 -19.55
N LEU A 145 2.92 -6.25 -19.61
CA LEU A 145 1.52 -6.60 -19.40
C LEU A 145 1.04 -6.20 -18.00
N SER A 146 1.87 -6.40 -16.97
CA SER A 146 1.53 -6.01 -15.60
C SER A 146 1.33 -4.50 -15.46
N LEU A 147 2.25 -3.69 -16.00
CA LEU A 147 2.16 -2.23 -15.91
C LEU A 147 0.98 -1.65 -16.72
N ILE A 148 0.73 -2.19 -17.91
CA ILE A 148 -0.44 -1.81 -18.72
C ILE A 148 -1.73 -2.20 -17.98
N GLY A 149 -1.81 -3.43 -17.47
CA GLY A 149 -2.96 -3.91 -16.71
C GLY A 149 -3.26 -3.05 -15.48
N LEU A 150 -2.24 -2.72 -14.68
CA LEU A 150 -2.38 -1.85 -13.50
C LEU A 150 -2.79 -0.43 -13.87
N SER A 151 -2.27 0.13 -14.96
CA SER A 151 -2.63 1.48 -15.42
C SER A 151 -4.11 1.54 -15.82
N LEU A 152 -4.59 0.53 -16.55
CA LEU A 152 -6.00 0.42 -16.93
C LEU A 152 -6.92 0.21 -15.72
N ILE A 153 -6.48 -0.63 -14.75
CA ILE A 153 -7.19 -0.81 -13.48
C ILE A 153 -7.30 0.52 -12.73
N ALA A 154 -6.21 1.29 -12.64
CA ALA A 154 -6.19 2.57 -11.93
C ALA A 154 -7.10 3.62 -12.57
N LEU A 155 -7.16 3.66 -13.91
CA LEU A 155 -8.10 4.50 -14.65
C LEU A 155 -9.56 4.05 -14.42
N GLY A 156 -9.81 2.75 -14.45
CA GLY A 156 -11.10 2.14 -14.21
C GLY A 156 -11.64 2.43 -12.81
N THR A 157 -10.99 1.90 -11.77
CA THR A 157 -11.44 2.04 -10.38
C THR A 157 -11.52 3.50 -9.94
N GLY A 158 -10.49 4.32 -10.24
CA GLY A 158 -10.49 5.70 -9.78
C GLY A 158 -11.56 6.53 -10.47
N GLY A 159 -11.81 6.33 -11.77
CA GLY A 159 -12.83 7.09 -12.46
C GLY A 159 -14.28 6.68 -12.15
N ILE A 160 -14.54 5.43 -11.71
CA ILE A 160 -15.89 5.02 -11.25
C ILE A 160 -16.19 5.44 -9.81
N LYS A 161 -15.17 5.53 -8.93
CA LYS A 161 -15.32 5.87 -7.49
C LYS A 161 -16.24 7.06 -7.21
N PRO A 162 -16.06 8.25 -7.82
CA PRO A 162 -16.91 9.41 -7.53
C PRO A 162 -18.34 9.26 -8.10
N CYS A 163 -18.52 8.37 -9.09
CA CYS A 163 -19.76 8.23 -9.83
C CYS A 163 -20.74 7.26 -9.16
N VAL A 164 -20.28 6.11 -8.65
CA VAL A 164 -21.15 5.02 -8.17
C VAL A 164 -21.94 5.42 -6.92
N ALA A 165 -21.27 5.98 -5.91
CA ALA A 165 -21.92 6.43 -4.68
C ALA A 165 -22.96 7.53 -4.95
N ALA A 166 -22.61 8.50 -5.80
CA ALA A 166 -23.51 9.58 -6.22
C ALA A 166 -24.70 9.04 -7.02
N PHE A 167 -24.46 8.10 -7.94
CA PHE A 167 -25.50 7.49 -8.76
C PHE A 167 -26.50 6.66 -7.94
N GLY A 168 -26.03 5.96 -6.89
CA GLY A 168 -26.88 5.26 -5.95
C GLY A 168 -27.75 6.20 -5.10
N GLY A 169 -27.18 7.32 -4.65
CA GLY A 169 -27.94 8.37 -3.95
C GLY A 169 -29.05 8.97 -4.82
N ASP A 170 -28.80 9.16 -6.12
CA ASP A 170 -29.77 9.74 -7.08
C ASP A 170 -31.01 8.85 -7.31
N GLN A 171 -31.00 7.58 -6.87
CA GLN A 171 -32.12 6.65 -7.03
C GLN A 171 -33.27 6.92 -6.06
N PHE A 172 -33.02 7.65 -4.97
CA PHE A 172 -34.04 8.03 -3.99
C PHE A 172 -34.70 9.36 -4.35
N GLU A 173 -36.00 9.50 -4.08
CA GLU A 173 -36.67 10.80 -4.15
C GLU A 173 -36.42 11.61 -2.88
N GLN A 174 -36.49 12.94 -2.96
CA GLN A 174 -36.22 13.83 -1.82
C GLN A 174 -37.12 13.56 -0.59
N LYS A 175 -38.30 12.94 -0.77
CA LYS A 175 -39.23 12.60 0.31
C LYS A 175 -38.81 11.37 1.14
N HIS A 176 -37.81 10.61 0.71
CA HIS A 176 -37.39 9.34 1.33
C HIS A 176 -36.01 9.46 2.01
N GLU A 177 -35.80 10.48 2.84
CA GLU A 177 -34.49 10.75 3.45
C GLU A 177 -34.01 9.63 4.40
N GLU A 178 -34.91 9.03 5.20
CA GLU A 178 -34.55 7.91 6.09
C GLU A 178 -34.08 6.67 5.31
N GLU A 179 -34.73 6.36 4.20
CA GLU A 179 -34.38 5.21 3.34
C GLU A 179 -33.03 5.45 2.64
N ARG A 180 -32.74 6.69 2.25
CA ARG A 180 -31.44 7.10 1.71
C ARG A 180 -30.32 6.90 2.74
N THR A 181 -30.55 7.25 4.00
CA THR A 181 -29.56 7.04 5.09
C THR A 181 -29.27 5.56 5.31
N ARG A 182 -30.32 4.72 5.37
CA ARG A 182 -30.15 3.26 5.50
C ARG A 182 -29.44 2.64 4.30
N TYR A 183 -29.66 3.15 3.08
CA TYR A 183 -28.90 2.76 1.89
C TYR A 183 -27.41 3.03 2.06
N PHE A 184 -27.01 4.21 2.52
CA PHE A 184 -25.59 4.52 2.73
C PHE A 184 -24.96 3.61 3.80
N SER A 185 -25.71 3.20 4.83
CA SER A 185 -25.25 2.18 5.79
C SER A 185 -25.04 0.82 5.13
N ALA A 186 -25.97 0.35 4.29
CA ALA A 186 -25.82 -0.91 3.55
C ALA A 186 -24.66 -0.86 2.54
N PHE A 187 -24.48 0.28 1.88
CA PHE A 187 -23.36 0.56 0.99
C PHE A 187 -22.02 0.48 1.74
N TYR A 188 -21.93 1.14 2.90
CA TYR A 188 -20.75 1.07 3.77
C TYR A 188 -20.44 -0.35 4.27
N LEU A 189 -21.48 -1.11 4.63
CA LEU A 189 -21.32 -2.51 5.01
C LEU A 189 -20.78 -3.35 3.84
N SER A 190 -21.27 -3.13 2.62
CA SER A 190 -20.83 -3.84 1.42
C SER A 190 -19.35 -3.58 1.10
N ILE A 191 -18.87 -2.35 1.30
CA ILE A 191 -17.46 -1.98 1.12
C ILE A 191 -16.57 -2.76 2.08
N ASN A 192 -16.91 -2.74 3.38
CA ASN A 192 -16.10 -3.40 4.41
C ASN A 192 -16.18 -4.93 4.30
N ALA A 193 -17.33 -5.48 3.94
CA ALA A 193 -17.46 -6.92 3.69
C ALA A 193 -16.61 -7.35 2.47
N GLY A 194 -16.68 -6.61 1.37
CA GLY A 194 -15.88 -6.87 0.17
C GLY A 194 -14.38 -6.80 0.45
N SER A 195 -13.91 -5.79 1.19
CA SER A 195 -12.50 -5.63 1.54
C SER A 195 -12.01 -6.73 2.50
N LEU A 196 -12.75 -7.00 3.58
CA LEU A 196 -12.39 -8.01 4.59
C LEU A 196 -12.28 -9.40 3.96
N ILE A 197 -13.30 -9.80 3.19
CA ILE A 197 -13.34 -11.14 2.58
C ILE A 197 -12.23 -11.27 1.52
N SER A 198 -12.02 -10.25 0.68
CA SER A 198 -11.00 -10.32 -0.38
C SER A 198 -9.57 -10.34 0.16
N MET A 199 -9.26 -9.53 1.19
CA MET A 199 -7.94 -9.53 1.85
C MET A 199 -7.63 -10.85 2.57
N PHE A 200 -8.65 -11.64 2.93
CA PHE A 200 -8.45 -12.97 3.50
C PHE A 200 -8.35 -14.07 2.44
N ILE A 201 -9.28 -14.09 1.48
CA ILE A 201 -9.42 -15.15 0.47
C ILE A 201 -8.36 -15.05 -0.62
N THR A 202 -8.09 -13.86 -1.18
CA THR A 202 -7.19 -13.74 -2.34
C THR A 202 -5.76 -14.21 -2.04
N PRO A 203 -5.13 -13.87 -0.89
CA PRO A 203 -3.82 -14.43 -0.53
C PRO A 203 -3.86 -15.95 -0.29
N MET A 204 -4.98 -16.49 0.21
CA MET A 204 -5.19 -17.93 0.35
C MET A 204 -5.28 -18.63 -1.01
N LEU A 205 -5.91 -18.01 -2.01
CA LEU A 205 -5.93 -18.52 -3.38
C LEU A 205 -4.55 -18.47 -4.05
N ARG A 206 -3.73 -17.45 -3.73
CA ARG A 206 -2.35 -17.34 -4.21
C ARG A 206 -1.49 -18.49 -3.66
N GLY A 207 -1.39 -18.58 -2.33
CA GLY A 207 -0.42 -19.47 -1.67
C GLY A 207 -0.96 -20.87 -1.29
N GLY A 208 -2.27 -21.10 -1.41
CA GLY A 208 -2.90 -22.39 -1.10
C GLY A 208 -3.13 -23.27 -2.32
N VAL A 209 -2.97 -22.74 -3.54
CA VAL A 209 -3.14 -23.46 -4.80
C VAL A 209 -1.84 -23.32 -5.59
N GLN A 210 -1.23 -24.45 -5.94
CA GLN A 210 -0.07 -24.47 -6.83
C GLN A 210 -0.53 -24.48 -8.29
N CYS A 211 -0.02 -23.55 -9.09
CA CYS A 211 -0.22 -23.49 -10.52
C CYS A 211 1.13 -23.53 -11.21
N PHE A 212 1.33 -24.48 -12.13
CA PHE A 212 2.59 -24.63 -12.87
C PHE A 212 3.82 -24.82 -11.96
N GLY A 213 3.66 -25.49 -10.80
CA GLY A 213 4.74 -25.75 -9.86
C GLY A 213 5.04 -24.61 -8.87
N GLU A 214 4.36 -23.46 -8.98
CA GLU A 214 4.58 -22.29 -8.13
C GLU A 214 3.26 -21.72 -7.55
N ASP A 215 3.37 -20.70 -6.70
CA ASP A 215 2.26 -19.87 -6.22
C ASP A 215 1.36 -19.37 -7.36
N CYS A 216 0.04 -19.54 -7.22
CA CYS A 216 -0.89 -19.23 -8.30
C CYS A 216 -1.34 -17.76 -8.35
N TYR A 217 -0.44 -16.87 -8.79
CA TYR A 217 -0.77 -15.47 -9.02
C TYR A 217 -1.84 -15.27 -10.10
N ALA A 218 -1.86 -16.10 -11.15
CA ALA A 218 -2.88 -16.02 -12.20
C ALA A 218 -4.30 -16.19 -11.65
N LEU A 219 -4.51 -17.14 -10.72
CA LEU A 219 -5.80 -17.32 -10.04
C LEU A 219 -6.12 -16.16 -9.10
N ALA A 220 -5.12 -15.71 -8.33
CA ALA A 220 -5.26 -14.59 -7.40
C ALA A 220 -5.65 -13.28 -8.08
N PHE A 221 -5.23 -13.05 -9.34
CA PHE A 221 -5.68 -11.90 -10.15
C PHE A 221 -6.94 -12.19 -10.98
N GLY A 222 -7.13 -13.43 -11.41
CA GLY A 222 -8.26 -13.87 -12.23
C GLY A 222 -9.59 -13.85 -11.49
N VAL A 223 -9.63 -14.27 -10.22
CA VAL A 223 -10.86 -14.27 -9.40
C VAL A 223 -11.39 -12.83 -9.17
N PRO A 224 -10.56 -11.86 -8.72
CA PRO A 224 -10.93 -10.44 -8.75
C PRO A 224 -11.44 -9.97 -10.12
N GLY A 225 -10.75 -10.33 -11.20
CA GLY A 225 -11.16 -9.98 -12.57
C GLY A 225 -12.54 -10.50 -12.94
N LEU A 226 -12.85 -11.75 -12.60
CA LEU A 226 -14.16 -12.36 -12.81
C LEU A 226 -15.25 -11.65 -11.99
N LEU A 227 -14.97 -11.32 -10.73
CA LEU A 227 -15.90 -10.56 -9.90
C LEU A 227 -16.14 -9.15 -10.45
N MET A 228 -15.14 -8.51 -11.04
CA MET A 228 -15.33 -7.23 -11.73
C MET A 228 -16.21 -7.37 -12.98
N VAL A 229 -16.10 -8.47 -13.74
CA VAL A 229 -17.02 -8.78 -14.85
C VAL A 229 -18.44 -8.95 -14.32
N ILE A 230 -18.61 -9.70 -13.23
CA ILE A 230 -19.91 -9.88 -12.58
C ILE A 230 -20.48 -8.53 -12.12
N ALA A 231 -19.67 -7.66 -11.51
CA ALA A 231 -20.06 -6.31 -11.10
C ALA A 231 -20.64 -5.51 -12.29
N LEU A 232 -19.92 -5.48 -13.41
CA LEU A 232 -20.35 -4.81 -14.63
C LEU A 232 -21.66 -5.39 -15.19
N VAL A 233 -21.78 -6.72 -15.27
CA VAL A 233 -22.99 -7.38 -15.77
C VAL A 233 -24.19 -7.06 -14.88
N VAL A 234 -24.05 -7.21 -13.56
CA VAL A 234 -25.10 -6.89 -12.59
C VAL A 234 -25.51 -5.43 -12.69
N PHE A 235 -24.55 -4.51 -12.76
CA PHE A 235 -24.85 -3.08 -12.91
C PHE A 235 -25.59 -2.80 -14.23
N ALA A 236 -25.16 -3.40 -15.34
CA ALA A 236 -25.80 -3.23 -16.65
C ALA A 236 -27.21 -3.83 -16.71
N MET A 237 -27.48 -4.94 -16.01
CA MET A 237 -28.82 -5.54 -15.92
C MET A 237 -29.85 -4.56 -15.30
N GLY A 238 -29.44 -3.76 -14.32
CA GLY A 238 -30.28 -2.71 -13.71
C GLY A 238 -30.55 -1.50 -14.61
N SER A 239 -29.95 -1.43 -15.81
CA SER A 239 -29.96 -0.22 -16.67
C SER A 239 -31.33 0.34 -17.05
N LYS A 240 -32.36 -0.52 -17.16
CA LYS A 240 -33.76 -0.10 -17.45
C LYS A 240 -34.49 0.43 -16.22
N MET A 241 -33.97 0.15 -15.03
CA MET A 241 -34.58 0.47 -13.74
C MET A 241 -34.00 1.73 -13.09
N TYR A 242 -32.80 2.15 -13.52
CA TYR A 242 -32.16 3.33 -12.95
C TYR A 242 -32.78 4.64 -13.41
N LYS A 243 -32.87 5.57 -12.46
CA LYS A 243 -33.06 6.99 -12.75
C LYS A 243 -31.74 7.58 -13.23
N LYS A 244 -31.71 8.01 -14.50
CA LYS A 244 -30.53 8.61 -15.14
C LYS A 244 -30.71 10.13 -15.22
N THR A 245 -29.95 10.85 -14.41
CA THR A 245 -29.91 12.31 -14.40
C THR A 245 -29.06 12.83 -15.57
N PRO A 246 -29.44 13.95 -16.21
CA PRO A 246 -28.60 14.58 -17.23
C PRO A 246 -27.31 15.13 -16.60
N PRO A 247 -26.24 15.34 -17.38
CA PRO A 247 -25.00 15.93 -16.88
C PRO A 247 -25.25 17.36 -16.37
N GLU A 248 -24.85 17.64 -15.14
CA GLU A 248 -24.85 18.97 -14.54
C GLU A 248 -23.44 19.54 -14.65
N GLY A 249 -23.28 20.76 -15.19
CA GLY A 249 -21.98 21.31 -15.56
C GLY A 249 -20.91 21.23 -14.47
N ASN A 250 -19.64 21.15 -14.88
CA ASN A 250 -18.53 20.83 -13.98
C ASN A 250 -18.18 21.97 -13.01
N VAL A 251 -18.63 21.82 -11.76
CA VAL A 251 -18.36 22.74 -10.64
C VAL A 251 -16.86 22.88 -10.38
N VAL A 252 -16.08 21.78 -10.45
CA VAL A 252 -14.62 21.81 -10.26
C VAL A 252 -13.96 22.74 -11.29
N THR A 253 -14.38 22.66 -12.55
CA THR A 253 -13.86 23.53 -13.60
C THR A 253 -14.22 25.00 -13.36
N GLN A 254 -15.43 25.29 -12.87
CA GLN A 254 -15.84 26.65 -12.52
C GLN A 254 -14.99 27.21 -11.36
N VAL A 255 -14.75 26.41 -10.32
CA VAL A 255 -13.89 26.78 -9.18
C VAL A 255 -12.45 27.07 -9.65
N VAL A 256 -11.85 26.18 -10.44
CA VAL A 256 -10.47 26.37 -10.94
C VAL A 256 -10.37 27.62 -11.81
N LYS A 257 -11.33 27.85 -12.72
CA LYS A 257 -11.36 29.06 -13.56
C LYS A 257 -11.58 30.33 -12.74
N CYS A 258 -12.38 30.27 -11.67
CA CYS A 258 -12.60 31.39 -10.75
C CYS A 258 -11.32 31.75 -9.99
N ILE A 259 -10.62 30.75 -9.42
CA ILE A 259 -9.35 30.95 -8.73
C ILE A 259 -8.28 31.48 -9.69
N TRP A 260 -8.13 30.85 -10.86
CA TRP A 260 -7.16 31.28 -11.88
C TRP A 260 -7.41 32.71 -12.34
N PHE A 261 -8.66 33.08 -12.58
CA PHE A 261 -9.03 34.44 -12.96
C PHE A 261 -8.73 35.44 -11.83
N ALA A 262 -9.07 35.13 -10.57
CA ALA A 262 -8.74 35.99 -9.43
C ALA A 262 -7.24 36.24 -9.31
N ILE A 263 -6.42 35.19 -9.45
CA ILE A 263 -4.95 35.29 -9.38
C ILE A 263 -4.41 36.11 -10.57
N SER A 264 -4.83 35.79 -11.79
CA SER A 264 -4.39 36.50 -12.99
C SER A 264 -4.76 37.99 -12.95
N ASN A 265 -5.98 38.31 -12.50
CA ASN A 265 -6.46 39.68 -12.40
C ASN A 265 -5.71 40.46 -11.30
N ARG A 266 -5.39 39.80 -10.17
CA ARG A 266 -4.55 40.39 -9.12
C ARG A 266 -3.15 40.73 -9.61
N PHE A 267 -2.54 39.88 -10.44
CA PHE A 267 -1.20 40.15 -11.00
C PHE A 267 -1.22 41.25 -12.07
N LYS A 268 -2.28 41.32 -12.90
CA LYS A 268 -2.44 42.37 -13.91
C LYS A 268 -2.69 43.74 -13.32
N ASN A 269 -3.42 43.81 -12.21
CA ASN A 269 -3.83 45.07 -11.56
C ASN A 269 -2.97 45.43 -10.34
N ARG A 270 -1.67 45.04 -10.34
CA ARG A 270 -0.72 45.31 -9.24
C ARG A 270 -0.16 46.75 -9.23
N SER A 271 -0.90 47.72 -9.80
CA SER A 271 -0.51 49.14 -9.79
C SER A 271 -0.87 49.81 -8.45
N GLU A 272 -0.11 50.83 -8.04
CA GLU A 272 -0.38 51.61 -6.81
C GLU A 272 -1.71 52.40 -6.86
N ASP A 273 -2.21 52.70 -8.06
CA ASP A 273 -3.44 53.49 -8.28
C ASP A 273 -4.76 52.71 -8.08
N ILE A 274 -4.72 51.40 -7.83
CA ILE A 274 -5.94 50.57 -7.68
C ILE A 274 -6.12 50.20 -6.20
N THR A 275 -7.29 50.55 -5.64
CA THR A 275 -7.65 50.21 -4.26
C THR A 275 -7.57 48.71 -4.00
N LYS A 276 -6.78 48.32 -2.99
CA LYS A 276 -6.62 46.91 -2.58
C LYS A 276 -7.96 46.37 -2.05
N ARG A 277 -8.45 45.28 -2.64
CA ARG A 277 -9.63 44.55 -2.14
C ARG A 277 -9.32 43.84 -0.82
N GLN A 278 -10.32 43.65 0.05
CA GLN A 278 -10.16 43.03 1.37
C GLN A 278 -9.68 41.58 1.30
N HIS A 279 -10.13 40.79 0.32
CA HIS A 279 -9.68 39.42 0.10
C HIS A 279 -9.17 39.21 -1.34
N TRP A 280 -8.14 38.37 -1.52
CA TRP A 280 -7.53 38.13 -2.83
C TRP A 280 -8.47 37.47 -3.86
N LEU A 281 -9.50 36.75 -3.38
CA LEU A 281 -10.54 36.18 -4.25
C LEU A 281 -11.53 37.21 -4.80
N ASP A 282 -11.60 38.41 -4.19
CA ASP A 282 -12.58 39.42 -4.62
C ASP A 282 -12.28 39.95 -6.00
N TRP A 283 -11.05 39.79 -6.50
CA TRP A 283 -10.65 40.08 -7.88
C TRP A 283 -11.43 39.28 -8.93
N ALA A 284 -12.17 38.23 -8.54
CA ALA A 284 -13.08 37.51 -9.42
C ALA A 284 -14.46 38.17 -9.61
N ALA A 285 -14.82 39.19 -8.82
CA ALA A 285 -16.14 39.81 -8.83
C ALA A 285 -16.53 40.47 -10.16
N GLU A 286 -15.56 40.72 -11.04
CA GLU A 286 -15.81 41.26 -12.39
C GLU A 286 -16.43 40.24 -13.34
N LYS A 287 -16.28 38.95 -13.07
CA LYS A 287 -16.69 37.87 -13.99
C LYS A 287 -17.59 36.82 -13.36
N TYR A 288 -17.53 36.64 -12.03
CA TYR A 288 -18.21 35.57 -11.33
C TYR A 288 -19.19 36.11 -10.29
N PRO A 289 -20.32 35.39 -10.04
CA PRO A 289 -21.32 35.82 -9.07
C PRO A 289 -20.76 35.80 -7.64
N ARG A 290 -21.24 36.72 -6.79
CA ARG A 290 -20.77 36.86 -5.40
C ARG A 290 -20.91 35.57 -4.58
N GLN A 291 -22.00 34.83 -4.76
CA GLN A 291 -22.22 33.54 -4.09
C GLN A 291 -21.11 32.53 -4.39
N LEU A 292 -20.73 32.39 -5.66
CA LEU A 292 -19.63 31.49 -6.06
C LEU A 292 -18.30 31.92 -5.43
N ILE A 293 -18.05 33.23 -5.36
CA ILE A 293 -16.83 33.77 -4.74
C ILE A 293 -16.80 33.47 -3.23
N MET A 294 -17.93 33.58 -2.54
CA MET A 294 -18.06 33.21 -1.12
C MET A 294 -17.86 31.72 -0.90
N ASP A 295 -18.49 30.88 -1.73
CA ASP A 295 -18.34 29.43 -1.67
C ASP A 295 -16.88 29.01 -1.90
N VAL A 296 -16.18 29.65 -2.85
CA VAL A 296 -14.75 29.39 -3.10
C VAL A 296 -13.85 29.93 -1.97
N LYS A 297 -14.20 31.04 -1.33
CA LYS A 297 -13.50 31.50 -0.11
C LYS A 297 -13.63 30.48 1.03
N ALA A 298 -14.82 29.95 1.26
CA ALA A 298 -15.05 28.89 2.25
C ALA A 298 -14.24 27.62 1.90
N LEU A 299 -14.32 27.17 0.65
CA LEU A 299 -13.58 26.01 0.16
C LEU A 299 -12.06 26.18 0.35
N THR A 300 -11.50 27.32 -0.05
CA THR A 300 -10.04 27.57 0.05
C THR A 300 -9.54 27.58 1.49
N ARG A 301 -10.35 27.99 2.48
CA ARG A 301 -10.00 27.87 3.91
C ARG A 301 -9.88 26.40 4.34
N VAL A 302 -10.78 25.54 3.91
CA VAL A 302 -10.72 24.10 4.22
C VAL A 302 -9.57 23.42 3.47
N LEU A 303 -9.37 23.77 2.19
CA LEU A 303 -8.24 23.24 1.41
C LEU A 303 -6.88 23.62 2.00
N PHE A 304 -6.78 24.80 2.63
CA PHE A 304 -5.57 25.17 3.36
C PHE A 304 -5.29 24.21 4.52
N LEU A 305 -6.32 23.80 5.28
CA LEU A 305 -6.18 22.77 6.30
C LEU A 305 -5.82 21.39 5.74
N TYR A 306 -6.06 21.11 4.46
CA TYR A 306 -5.73 19.82 3.84
C TYR A 306 -4.25 19.65 3.49
N ILE A 307 -3.49 20.73 3.40
CA ILE A 307 -2.07 20.70 3.01
C ILE A 307 -1.24 19.68 3.82
N PRO A 308 -1.43 19.53 5.15
CA PRO A 308 -0.65 18.58 5.95
C PRO A 308 -1.20 17.13 5.93
N LEU A 309 -2.44 16.91 5.48
CA LEU A 309 -3.10 15.58 5.51
C LEU A 309 -2.37 14.48 4.71
N PRO A 310 -1.71 14.74 3.55
CA PRO A 310 -1.03 13.70 2.78
C PRO A 310 -0.03 12.87 3.58
N MET A 311 0.63 13.44 4.59
CA MET A 311 1.58 12.69 5.41
C MET A 311 0.91 11.61 6.25
N PHE A 312 -0.31 11.84 6.74
CA PHE A 312 -1.06 10.80 7.45
C PHE A 312 -1.35 9.61 6.52
N TRP A 313 -1.80 9.89 5.29
CA TRP A 313 -2.06 8.87 4.28
C TRP A 313 -0.79 8.15 3.83
N ALA A 314 0.35 8.84 3.77
CA ALA A 314 1.64 8.24 3.47
C ALA A 314 2.02 7.15 4.49
N LEU A 315 1.64 7.32 5.77
CA LEU A 315 1.84 6.28 6.78
C LEU A 315 0.78 5.17 6.66
N LEU A 316 -0.49 5.54 6.56
CA LEU A 316 -1.59 4.57 6.53
C LEU A 316 -1.49 3.60 5.35
N GLU A 317 -1.14 4.08 4.16
CA GLU A 317 -1.15 3.26 2.93
C GLU A 317 0.04 2.27 2.84
N GLN A 318 1.05 2.38 3.72
CA GLN A 318 2.18 1.43 3.77
C GLN A 318 1.79 0.03 4.29
N GLN A 319 0.57 -0.13 4.82
CA GLN A 319 0.03 -1.41 5.27
C GLN A 319 0.07 -2.50 4.19
N GLY A 320 -0.11 -2.12 2.92
CA GLY A 320 -0.08 -3.09 1.82
C GLY A 320 1.30 -3.34 1.21
N SER A 321 2.30 -2.52 1.54
CA SER A 321 3.67 -2.59 0.99
C SER A 321 4.68 -2.98 2.07
N ARG A 322 5.32 -2.00 2.73
CA ARG A 322 6.40 -2.21 3.71
C ARG A 322 5.96 -3.08 4.89
N TRP A 323 4.69 -3.00 5.32
CA TRP A 323 4.19 -3.83 6.42
C TRP A 323 4.04 -5.30 6.01
N THR A 324 3.60 -5.54 4.77
CA THR A 324 3.58 -6.87 4.15
C THR A 324 5.01 -7.43 4.04
N LEU A 325 5.98 -6.61 3.64
CA LEU A 325 7.40 -7.00 3.56
C LEU A 325 8.02 -7.30 4.93
N GLN A 326 7.64 -6.56 5.97
CA GLN A 326 8.01 -6.94 7.34
C GLN A 326 7.40 -8.29 7.72
N ALA A 327 6.13 -8.52 7.37
CA ALA A 327 5.43 -9.78 7.70
C ALA A 327 6.05 -11.01 7.02
N THR A 328 6.73 -10.87 5.87
CA THR A 328 7.47 -11.99 5.26
C THR A 328 8.64 -12.44 6.13
N LYS A 329 9.25 -11.52 6.87
CA LYS A 329 10.40 -11.75 7.76
C LYS A 329 9.99 -12.24 9.17
N MET A 330 8.71 -12.51 9.41
CA MET A 330 8.17 -12.93 10.71
C MET A 330 7.70 -14.38 10.70
N ASN A 331 7.60 -14.99 11.88
CA ASN A 331 7.01 -16.31 12.04
C ASN A 331 5.48 -16.25 11.86
N ARG A 332 5.02 -16.87 10.78
CA ARG A 332 3.63 -16.89 10.33
C ARG A 332 2.79 -18.02 10.94
N ASN A 333 3.41 -18.89 11.74
CA ASN A 333 2.74 -20.02 12.35
C ASN A 333 2.04 -19.60 13.66
N LEU A 334 0.71 -19.71 13.71
CA LEU A 334 -0.09 -19.50 14.92
C LEU A 334 -0.44 -20.83 15.64
N GLY A 335 0.13 -21.95 15.19
CA GLY A 335 -0.13 -23.29 15.72
C GLY A 335 -1.32 -23.98 15.04
N PHE A 336 -2.45 -23.28 14.92
CA PHE A 336 -3.68 -23.80 14.27
C PHE A 336 -3.79 -23.42 12.79
N ILE A 337 -3.19 -22.30 12.39
CA ILE A 337 -3.17 -21.82 11.01
C ILE A 337 -1.83 -21.16 10.72
N VAL A 338 -1.37 -21.31 9.48
CA VAL A 338 -0.24 -20.57 8.95
C VAL A 338 -0.81 -19.44 8.09
N LEU A 339 -0.60 -18.20 8.52
CA LEU A 339 -1.10 -17.05 7.79
C LEU A 339 -0.19 -16.69 6.62
N GLN A 340 -0.78 -16.21 5.52
CA GLN A 340 -0.01 -15.53 4.48
C GLN A 340 0.32 -14.10 4.93
N PRO A 341 1.49 -13.54 4.58
CA PRO A 341 1.90 -12.19 5.02
C PRO A 341 0.84 -11.13 4.74
N GLU A 342 0.19 -11.20 3.58
CA GLU A 342 -0.80 -10.23 3.12
C GLU A 342 -2.11 -10.27 3.93
N GLN A 343 -2.41 -11.40 4.60
CA GLN A 343 -3.65 -11.55 5.38
C GLN A 343 -3.67 -10.66 6.62
N MET A 344 -2.53 -10.11 7.07
CA MET A 344 -2.50 -9.12 8.14
C MET A 344 -3.24 -7.83 7.79
N GLN A 345 -3.40 -7.53 6.49
CA GLN A 345 -4.20 -6.38 6.02
C GLN A 345 -5.68 -6.47 6.43
N VAL A 346 -6.21 -7.68 6.67
CA VAL A 346 -7.59 -7.91 7.14
C VAL A 346 -7.87 -7.21 8.47
N LEU A 347 -6.84 -7.02 9.29
CA LEU A 347 -6.98 -6.38 10.59
C LEU A 347 -7.52 -4.96 10.48
N ASN A 348 -7.13 -4.19 9.45
CA ASN A 348 -7.57 -2.81 9.33
C ASN A 348 -9.10 -2.68 9.16
N PRO A 349 -9.74 -3.24 8.11
CA PRO A 349 -11.20 -3.15 7.97
C PRO A 349 -11.96 -3.78 9.15
N LEU A 350 -11.43 -4.88 9.73
CA LEU A 350 -12.01 -5.51 10.91
C LEU A 350 -12.00 -4.56 12.12
N LEU A 351 -10.85 -3.94 12.41
CA LEU A 351 -10.69 -3.02 13.52
C LEU A 351 -11.44 -1.71 13.28
N VAL A 352 -11.57 -1.21 12.05
CA VAL A 352 -12.41 -0.04 11.74
C VAL A 352 -13.86 -0.31 12.12
N LEU A 353 -14.41 -1.47 11.74
CA LEU A 353 -15.79 -1.85 12.08
C LEU A 353 -16.02 -1.98 13.60
N ILE A 354 -15.00 -2.37 14.35
CA ILE A 354 -15.05 -2.46 15.83
C ILE A 354 -14.85 -1.09 16.47
N PHE A 355 -13.91 -0.30 15.96
CA PHE A 355 -13.48 0.96 16.57
C PHE A 355 -14.46 2.10 16.33
N ILE A 356 -15.13 2.20 15.18
CA ILE A 356 -16.16 3.24 14.98
C ILE A 356 -17.21 3.23 16.12
N PRO A 357 -17.93 2.11 16.38
CA PRO A 357 -18.91 2.09 17.46
C PRO A 357 -18.26 2.21 18.85
N LEU A 358 -17.07 1.65 19.05
CA LEU A 358 -16.34 1.77 20.32
C LEU A 358 -15.99 3.23 20.64
N PHE A 359 -15.50 3.99 19.65
CA PHE A 359 -15.12 5.38 19.83
C PHE A 359 -16.34 6.26 20.08
N ASP A 360 -17.40 6.09 19.28
CA ASP A 360 -18.61 6.91 19.39
C ASP A 360 -19.43 6.63 20.64
N LEU A 361 -19.61 5.35 21.00
CA LEU A 361 -20.48 4.96 22.11
C LEU A 361 -19.77 4.94 23.47
N VAL A 362 -18.46 4.70 23.48
CA VAL A 362 -17.69 4.52 24.72
C VAL A 362 -16.65 5.63 24.89
N ILE A 363 -15.64 5.69 24.01
CA ILE A 363 -14.45 6.54 24.25
C ILE A 363 -14.81 8.03 24.30
N TYR A 364 -15.54 8.55 23.31
CA TYR A 364 -15.91 9.97 23.29
C TYR A 364 -16.83 10.34 24.45
N ARG A 365 -17.70 9.44 24.91
CA ARG A 365 -18.53 9.66 26.11
C ARG A 365 -17.69 9.71 27.38
N LEU A 366 -16.70 8.83 27.52
CA LEU A 366 -15.78 8.84 28.66
C LEU A 366 -14.94 10.12 28.69
N VAL A 367 -14.38 10.54 27.54
CA VAL A 367 -13.62 11.79 27.43
C VAL A 367 -14.49 13.01 27.77
N SER A 368 -15.75 13.00 27.34
CA SER A 368 -16.72 14.06 27.70
C SER A 368 -17.03 14.06 29.20
N LYS A 369 -17.13 12.90 29.85
CA LYS A 369 -17.27 12.80 31.32
C LYS A 369 -16.05 13.35 32.07
N CYS A 370 -14.87 13.30 31.47
CA CYS A 370 -13.66 13.92 32.02
C CYS A 370 -13.59 15.46 31.82
N GLY A 371 -14.64 16.08 31.24
CA GLY A 371 -14.70 17.53 31.02
C GLY A 371 -13.84 18.05 29.86
N ILE A 372 -13.30 17.16 29.01
CA ILE A 372 -12.44 17.54 27.89
C ILE A 372 -13.31 17.75 26.65
N ASN A 373 -13.37 19.00 26.16
CA ASN A 373 -14.01 19.31 24.87
C ASN A 373 -13.13 18.81 23.71
N PHE A 374 -13.57 17.72 23.09
CA PHE A 374 -12.83 17.06 22.04
C PHE A 374 -13.30 17.49 20.65
N SER A 375 -12.81 18.64 20.18
CA SER A 375 -13.14 19.17 18.84
C SER A 375 -12.64 18.26 17.72
N SER A 376 -13.27 18.34 16.53
CA SER A 376 -12.90 17.52 15.37
C SER A 376 -11.43 17.67 14.98
N LEU A 377 -10.89 18.90 15.01
CA LEU A 377 -9.47 19.15 14.72
C LEU A 377 -8.53 18.53 15.78
N ARG A 378 -8.92 18.54 17.07
CA ARG A 378 -8.16 17.86 18.13
C ARG A 378 -8.19 16.34 17.96
N LYS A 379 -9.34 15.76 17.58
CA LYS A 379 -9.46 14.33 17.28
C LYS A 379 -8.52 13.94 16.14
N MET A 380 -8.49 14.72 15.05
CA MET A 380 -7.57 14.50 13.94
C MET A 380 -6.09 14.58 14.38
N ALA A 381 -5.73 15.56 15.21
CA ALA A 381 -4.37 15.68 15.75
C ALA A 381 -3.97 14.45 16.60
N VAL A 382 -4.86 13.99 17.48
CA VAL A 382 -4.63 12.75 18.25
C VAL A 382 -4.51 11.54 17.33
N GLY A 383 -5.30 11.47 16.25
CA GLY A 383 -5.19 10.42 15.25
C GLY A 383 -3.82 10.37 14.58
N MET A 384 -3.22 11.53 14.27
CA MET A 384 -1.84 11.60 13.77
C MET A 384 -0.81 11.14 14.82
N ILE A 385 -0.99 11.50 16.09
CA ILE A 385 -0.10 11.02 17.18
C ILE A 385 -0.15 9.49 17.29
N LEU A 386 -1.35 8.89 17.22
CA LEU A 386 -1.51 7.43 17.25
C LEU A 386 -0.81 6.75 16.07
N ALA A 387 -0.89 7.34 14.87
CA ALA A 387 -0.15 6.85 13.71
C ALA A 387 1.38 6.98 13.86
N CYS A 388 1.88 8.07 14.49
CA CYS A 388 3.30 8.19 14.83
C CYS A 388 3.75 7.06 15.76
N LEU A 389 2.96 6.77 16.80
CA LEU A 389 3.24 5.69 17.75
C LEU A 389 3.20 4.32 17.08
N ALA A 390 2.27 4.08 16.15
CA ALA A 390 2.22 2.86 15.36
C ALA A 390 3.52 2.64 14.58
N PHE A 391 4.04 3.69 13.93
CA PHE A 391 5.29 3.62 13.17
C PHE A 391 6.54 3.52 14.06
N ALA A 392 6.52 4.10 15.26
CA ALA A 392 7.58 3.88 16.23
C ALA A 392 7.63 2.41 16.68
N PHE A 393 6.46 1.80 16.93
CA PHE A 393 6.37 0.39 17.27
C PHE A 393 6.81 -0.52 16.11
N MET A 394 6.40 -0.20 14.88
CA MET A 394 6.89 -0.84 13.65
C MET A 394 8.42 -0.83 13.55
N ALA A 395 9.05 0.32 13.81
CA ALA A 395 10.49 0.46 13.77
C ALA A 395 11.18 -0.42 14.82
N VAL A 396 10.63 -0.51 16.03
CA VAL A 396 11.15 -1.39 17.09
C VAL A 396 11.09 -2.86 16.66
N VAL A 397 9.97 -3.30 16.09
CA VAL A 397 9.82 -4.67 15.57
C VAL A 397 10.83 -4.93 14.45
N GLU A 398 11.00 -3.99 13.52
CA GLU A 398 11.95 -4.12 12.41
C GLU A 398 13.41 -4.17 12.91
N ILE A 399 13.77 -3.34 13.90
CA ILE A 399 15.10 -3.39 14.53
C ILE A 399 15.34 -4.76 15.16
N LYS A 400 14.34 -5.34 15.83
CA LYS A 400 14.46 -6.67 16.44
C LYS A 400 14.59 -7.78 15.39
N ILE A 401 13.89 -7.68 14.26
CA ILE A 401 14.08 -8.58 13.12
C ILE A 401 15.50 -8.44 12.57
N HIS A 402 15.99 -7.22 12.41
CA HIS A 402 17.32 -6.94 11.89
C HIS A 402 18.45 -7.39 12.83
N GLU A 403 18.29 -7.24 14.15
CA GLU A 403 19.23 -7.76 15.16
C GLU A 403 19.36 -9.30 15.12
N MET A 404 18.33 -10.00 14.65
CA MET A 404 18.36 -11.45 14.45
C MET A 404 18.96 -11.86 13.09
N ALA A 405 19.09 -10.93 12.15
CA ALA A 405 19.78 -11.16 10.89
C ALA A 405 21.30 -11.22 11.12
N LEU A 406 22.01 -11.90 10.22
CA LEU A 406 23.47 -11.99 10.29
C LEU A 406 24.12 -10.58 10.22
N PRO A 407 25.08 -10.25 11.10
CA PRO A 407 25.70 -8.92 11.16
C PRO A 407 26.39 -8.52 9.85
N GLN A 408 26.06 -7.35 9.30
CA GLN A 408 26.63 -6.87 8.04
C GLN A 408 28.17 -6.76 8.11
N THR A 409 28.89 -7.28 7.10
CA THR A 409 30.36 -7.23 7.06
C THR A 409 30.85 -5.83 6.71
N SER A 410 31.79 -5.30 7.50
CA SER A 410 32.47 -4.03 7.17
C SER A 410 33.69 -4.28 6.26
N PRO A 411 34.26 -3.23 5.62
CA PRO A 411 35.57 -3.35 4.96
C PRO A 411 36.62 -3.92 5.93
N GLN A 412 37.53 -4.75 5.44
CA GLN A 412 38.56 -5.43 6.26
C GLN A 412 38.03 -6.42 7.33
N GLU A 413 36.79 -6.88 7.21
CA GLU A 413 36.21 -7.87 8.14
C GLU A 413 35.73 -9.11 7.41
N ILE A 414 35.90 -10.27 8.06
CA ILE A 414 35.24 -11.53 7.69
C ILE A 414 34.59 -12.17 8.92
N PHE A 415 33.64 -13.05 8.66
CA PHE A 415 33.04 -13.91 9.67
C PHE A 415 33.38 -15.37 9.36
N LEU A 416 33.97 -16.05 10.35
CA LEU A 416 34.40 -17.44 10.24
C LEU A 416 33.57 -18.34 11.18
N GLN A 417 32.99 -19.39 10.64
CA GLN A 417 32.44 -20.52 11.39
C GLN A 417 33.28 -21.76 11.09
N VAL A 418 33.40 -22.66 12.06
CA VAL A 418 34.07 -23.95 11.86
C VAL A 418 33.05 -25.06 12.05
N LEU A 419 33.07 -26.03 11.13
CA LEU A 419 32.23 -27.21 11.08
C LEU A 419 33.14 -28.45 11.14
N ASN A 420 32.90 -29.31 12.13
CA ASN A 420 33.63 -30.56 12.26
C ASN A 420 32.77 -31.73 11.72
N LEU A 421 33.20 -32.32 10.61
CA LEU A 421 32.61 -33.53 10.02
C LEU A 421 33.48 -34.78 10.24
N ALA A 422 34.52 -34.70 11.07
CA ALA A 422 35.29 -35.86 11.50
C ALA A 422 34.55 -36.61 12.62
N ASP A 423 34.87 -37.89 12.80
CA ASP A 423 34.21 -38.79 13.75
C ASP A 423 34.51 -38.48 15.22
N ASP A 424 35.52 -37.66 15.50
CA ASP A 424 35.94 -37.29 16.84
C ASP A 424 36.15 -35.77 17.02
N GLU A 425 36.39 -35.35 18.27
CA GLU A 425 36.63 -33.96 18.62
C GLU A 425 37.90 -33.40 17.97
N VAL A 426 37.76 -32.26 17.29
CA VAL A 426 38.88 -31.52 16.69
C VAL A 426 39.10 -30.21 17.43
N LYS A 427 40.35 -29.97 17.86
CA LYS A 427 40.79 -28.69 18.42
C LYS A 427 41.37 -27.83 17.33
N VAL A 428 40.79 -26.65 17.12
CA VAL A 428 41.11 -25.73 16.04
C VAL A 428 41.72 -24.48 16.62
N ARG A 429 42.90 -24.10 16.15
CA ARG A 429 43.55 -22.82 16.44
C ARG A 429 43.81 -22.04 15.16
N VAL A 430 43.31 -20.82 15.09
CA VAL A 430 43.59 -19.87 14.00
C VAL A 430 44.76 -19.00 14.43
N LEU A 431 45.84 -19.01 13.65
CA LEU A 431 47.06 -18.27 13.92
C LEU A 431 47.09 -17.01 13.05
N GLY A 432 47.43 -15.88 13.66
CA GLY A 432 47.76 -14.63 12.96
C GLY A 432 49.24 -14.55 12.56
N ASP A 433 49.64 -13.42 11.97
CA ASP A 433 51.01 -13.19 11.45
C ASP A 433 52.14 -13.28 12.50
N GLU A 434 51.83 -13.22 13.80
CA GLU A 434 52.81 -13.28 14.90
C GLU A 434 52.62 -14.52 15.80
N ASP A 435 52.07 -15.62 15.27
CA ASP A 435 51.72 -16.84 16.04
C ASP A 435 50.74 -16.63 17.22
N ASN A 436 50.17 -15.43 17.34
CA ASN A 436 49.08 -15.15 18.27
C ASN A 436 47.82 -15.92 17.84
N SER A 437 47.27 -16.70 18.78
CA SER A 437 46.03 -17.45 18.59
C SER A 437 44.85 -16.48 18.53
N LEU A 438 44.34 -16.22 17.32
CA LEU A 438 43.17 -15.36 17.08
C LEU A 438 41.86 -16.02 17.50
N LEU A 439 41.79 -17.36 17.38
CA LEU A 439 40.63 -18.16 17.74
C LEU A 439 41.10 -19.55 18.17
N ALA A 440 40.61 -20.05 19.31
CA ALA A 440 40.88 -21.42 19.76
C ALA A 440 39.56 -22.06 20.21
N VAL A 441 39.12 -23.10 19.52
CA VAL A 441 37.84 -23.76 19.79
C VAL A 441 38.00 -25.28 19.69
N SER A 442 37.25 -25.99 20.52
CA SER A 442 37.14 -27.45 20.48
C SER A 442 35.73 -27.81 20.00
N ILE A 443 35.63 -28.59 18.93
CA ILE A 443 34.35 -28.88 18.27
C ILE A 443 34.19 -30.40 18.22
N LYS A 444 33.10 -30.89 18.80
CA LYS A 444 32.77 -32.33 18.79
C LYS A 444 32.41 -32.80 17.38
N SER A 445 32.41 -34.11 17.20
CA SER A 445 32.00 -34.75 15.94
C SER A 445 30.60 -34.32 15.50
N PHE A 446 30.45 -34.07 14.19
CA PHE A 446 29.21 -33.58 13.54
C PHE A 446 28.57 -32.37 14.23
N GLN A 447 29.40 -31.44 14.73
CA GLN A 447 28.97 -30.18 15.32
C GLN A 447 29.66 -28.99 14.66
N LYS A 448 29.09 -27.80 14.89
CA LYS A 448 29.62 -26.54 14.44
C LYS A 448 29.78 -25.56 15.59
N MET A 449 30.54 -24.49 15.36
CA MET A 449 30.58 -23.38 16.30
C MET A 449 29.21 -22.71 16.47
N PRO A 450 28.83 -22.30 17.69
CA PRO A 450 27.52 -21.69 17.96
C PRO A 450 27.35 -20.32 17.31
N HIS A 451 28.44 -19.58 17.11
CA HIS A 451 28.44 -18.25 16.51
C HIS A 451 29.60 -18.10 15.52
N TYR A 452 29.42 -17.25 14.50
CA TYR A 452 30.51 -16.82 13.66
C TYR A 452 31.49 -15.96 14.46
N SER A 453 32.78 -16.23 14.32
CA SER A 453 33.84 -15.42 14.90
C SER A 453 34.28 -14.35 13.91
N LYS A 454 34.31 -13.11 14.37
CA LYS A 454 34.77 -11.97 13.57
C LYS A 454 36.30 -11.96 13.53
N LEU A 455 36.87 -11.91 12.33
CA LEU A 455 38.32 -11.74 12.12
C LEU A 455 38.57 -10.48 11.29
N HIS A 456 39.61 -9.74 11.67
CA HIS A 456 40.04 -8.52 10.98
C HIS A 456 41.17 -8.85 10.00
N LEU A 457 41.07 -8.32 8.78
CA LEU A 457 42.11 -8.42 7.77
C LEU A 457 42.97 -7.17 7.75
N LYS A 458 44.27 -7.32 7.46
CA LYS A 458 45.17 -6.19 7.20
C LYS A 458 45.08 -5.70 5.76
N THR A 459 44.71 -6.60 4.84
CA THR A 459 44.64 -6.38 3.39
C THR A 459 43.29 -6.86 2.85
N LYS A 460 42.93 -6.52 1.61
CA LYS A 460 41.65 -6.99 0.99
C LYS A 460 41.53 -8.51 0.92
N LYS A 461 42.68 -9.20 0.85
CA LYS A 461 42.82 -10.64 0.84
C LYS A 461 43.99 -11.02 1.74
N GLN A 462 43.80 -12.01 2.61
CA GLN A 462 44.80 -12.47 3.57
C GLN A 462 44.73 -13.99 3.70
N ASN A 463 45.86 -14.63 3.94
CA ASN A 463 45.90 -16.06 4.26
C ASN A 463 45.95 -16.25 5.77
N PHE A 464 45.14 -17.16 6.29
CA PHE A 464 45.17 -17.58 7.69
C PHE A 464 45.70 -19.00 7.80
N HIS A 465 46.50 -19.23 8.84
CA HIS A 465 47.03 -20.55 9.17
C HIS A 465 46.16 -21.19 10.25
N PHE A 466 45.75 -22.43 10.00
CA PHE A 466 44.89 -23.21 10.89
C PHE A 466 45.68 -24.41 11.40
N HIS A 467 45.84 -24.48 12.71
CA HIS A 467 46.39 -25.64 13.40
C HIS A 467 45.24 -26.49 13.94
N LEU A 468 45.10 -27.69 13.36
CA LEU A 468 44.05 -28.65 13.67
C LEU A 468 44.68 -29.81 14.45
N LYS A 469 44.15 -30.10 15.63
CA LYS A 469 44.58 -31.24 16.44
C LYS A 469 43.45 -32.27 16.54
N TYR A 470 43.74 -33.47 16.04
CA TYR A 470 42.84 -34.62 16.02
C TYR A 470 43.57 -35.81 16.64
N HIS A 471 43.07 -36.31 17.77
CA HIS A 471 43.79 -37.28 18.62
C HIS A 471 45.23 -36.84 18.93
N ASN A 472 46.23 -37.61 18.49
CA ASN A 472 47.67 -37.34 18.61
C ASN A 472 48.29 -36.69 17.36
N LEU A 473 47.47 -36.40 16.34
CA LEU A 473 47.91 -35.80 15.10
C LEU A 473 47.69 -34.28 15.12
N SER A 474 48.67 -33.54 14.60
CA SER A 474 48.63 -32.10 14.39
C SER A 474 48.80 -31.83 12.91
N VAL A 475 47.79 -31.19 12.31
CA VAL A 475 47.77 -30.82 10.89
C VAL A 475 47.74 -29.30 10.78
N TYR A 476 48.54 -28.76 9.86
CA TYR A 476 48.58 -27.33 9.55
C TYR A 476 48.03 -27.12 8.15
N THR A 477 47.00 -26.27 8.03
CA THR A 477 46.37 -25.94 6.74
C THR A 477 46.32 -24.43 6.56
N GLU A 478 46.53 -23.95 5.34
CA GLU A 478 46.47 -22.53 4.99
C GLU A 478 45.27 -22.28 4.08
N HIS A 479 44.49 -21.24 4.36
CA HIS A 479 43.35 -20.83 3.53
C HIS A 479 43.36 -19.33 3.28
N SER A 480 43.10 -18.95 2.03
CA SER A 480 42.98 -17.55 1.61
C SER A 480 41.55 -17.06 1.76
N VAL A 481 41.38 -15.88 2.36
CA VAL A 481 40.09 -15.25 2.59
C VAL A 481 40.09 -13.82 2.08
N GLU A 482 38.93 -13.38 1.58
CA GLU A 482 38.69 -12.04 1.05
C GLU A 482 37.71 -11.28 1.94
N GLU A 483 37.94 -9.98 2.12
CA GLU A 483 37.08 -9.09 2.91
C GLU A 483 35.60 -9.15 2.48
N ARG A 484 34.69 -8.80 3.40
CA ARG A 484 33.23 -8.76 3.17
C ARG A 484 32.61 -10.12 2.80
N ASN A 485 33.17 -11.19 3.32
CA ASN A 485 32.65 -12.52 3.07
C ASN A 485 32.50 -13.32 4.36
N TRP A 486 31.56 -14.24 4.29
CA TRP A 486 31.32 -15.25 5.31
C TRP A 486 32.01 -16.53 4.87
N TYR A 487 32.64 -17.21 5.82
CA TYR A 487 33.34 -18.45 5.55
C TYR A 487 32.97 -19.51 6.58
N SER A 488 32.80 -20.74 6.07
CA SER A 488 32.68 -21.95 6.86
C SER A 488 33.89 -22.83 6.59
N LEU A 489 34.74 -23.04 7.59
CA LEU A 489 35.83 -24.00 7.54
C LEU A 489 35.27 -25.39 7.84
N VAL A 490 35.19 -26.24 6.82
CA VAL A 490 34.71 -27.61 6.93
C VAL A 490 35.91 -28.53 7.16
N ILE A 491 35.95 -29.20 8.30
CA ILE A 491 36.98 -30.18 8.66
C ILE A 491 36.44 -31.56 8.32
N ARG A 492 37.23 -32.35 7.60
CA ARG A 492 36.88 -33.69 7.15
C ARG A 492 38.00 -34.67 7.47
N GLU A 493 37.65 -35.94 7.58
CA GLU A 493 38.62 -37.01 7.69
C GLU A 493 39.21 -37.36 6.31
N ASP A 494 40.51 -37.62 6.26
CA ASP A 494 41.25 -38.01 5.06
C ASP A 494 42.15 -39.20 5.42
N GLY A 495 41.57 -40.40 5.29
CA GLY A 495 42.20 -41.64 5.71
C GLY A 495 42.39 -41.71 7.23
N LYS A 496 43.64 -41.57 7.70
CA LYS A 496 43.99 -41.54 9.14
C LYS A 496 44.31 -40.13 9.65
N SER A 497 44.21 -39.12 8.79
CA SER A 497 44.47 -37.72 9.08
C SER A 497 43.19 -36.92 8.93
N ILE A 498 43.25 -35.62 9.20
CA ILE A 498 42.18 -34.68 8.88
C ILE A 498 42.66 -33.66 7.85
N SER A 499 41.74 -33.18 7.03
CA SER A 499 41.95 -32.06 6.11
C SER A 499 40.86 -31.01 6.31
N SER A 500 41.06 -29.82 5.76
CA SER A 500 40.08 -28.73 5.87
C SER A 500 39.85 -28.06 4.53
N ILE A 501 38.60 -27.65 4.30
CA ILE A 501 38.15 -26.91 3.12
C ILE A 501 37.53 -25.61 3.59
N MET A 502 37.94 -24.50 2.98
CA MET A 502 37.31 -23.21 3.19
C MET A 502 36.15 -23.04 2.21
N VAL A 503 34.94 -22.90 2.75
CA VAL A 503 33.72 -22.71 1.96
C VAL A 503 33.24 -21.29 2.13
N LYS A 504 33.06 -20.57 1.02
CA LYS A 504 32.44 -19.26 1.03
C LYS A 504 30.93 -19.41 1.25
N ASP A 505 30.41 -18.70 2.24
CA ASP A 505 28.98 -18.52 2.49
C ASP A 505 28.47 -17.28 1.75
N ALA A 506 27.22 -17.32 1.28
CA ALA A 506 26.61 -16.20 0.57
C ALA A 506 26.20 -15.10 1.55
N GLU A 507 26.36 -13.82 1.17
CA GLU A 507 26.02 -12.67 2.02
C GLU A 507 24.51 -12.57 2.32
N ASN A 508 23.66 -13.07 1.40
CA ASN A 508 22.20 -13.14 1.55
C ASN A 508 21.74 -14.60 1.55
N ILE A 509 21.95 -15.30 2.65
CA ILE A 509 21.63 -16.73 2.77
C ILE A 509 20.11 -16.97 2.65
N THR A 510 19.27 -16.07 3.14
CA THR A 510 17.80 -16.17 3.08
C THR A 510 17.21 -14.94 2.41
N THR A 511 16.54 -15.10 1.28
CA THR A 511 15.76 -14.02 0.64
C THR A 511 14.33 -14.02 1.19
N ASN A 512 13.88 -12.87 1.70
CA ASN A 512 12.46 -12.55 1.89
C ASN A 512 11.66 -13.54 2.77
N GLY A 513 12.27 -14.16 3.77
CA GLY A 513 11.57 -15.09 4.68
C GLY A 513 11.33 -16.51 4.12
N MET A 514 11.89 -16.81 2.94
CA MET A 514 12.03 -18.17 2.43
C MET A 514 13.11 -18.91 3.22
N THR A 515 12.99 -20.24 3.26
CA THR A 515 13.96 -21.09 3.93
C THR A 515 15.08 -21.43 2.95
N ALA A 516 16.33 -21.31 3.36
CA ALA A 516 17.46 -21.67 2.52
C ALA A 516 18.02 -23.02 2.93
N VAL A 517 18.40 -23.83 1.96
CA VAL A 517 19.06 -25.10 2.17
C VAL A 517 20.37 -25.16 1.40
N ARG A 518 21.34 -25.83 2.01
CA ARG A 518 22.64 -26.15 1.42
C ARG A 518 23.00 -27.57 1.77
N PHE A 519 23.69 -28.26 0.87
CA PHE A 519 24.11 -29.64 1.06
C PHE A 519 25.63 -29.78 0.98
N ILE A 520 26.17 -30.69 1.79
CA ILE A 520 27.53 -31.21 1.69
C ILE A 520 27.41 -32.71 1.45
N ASN A 521 28.07 -33.22 0.41
CA ASN A 521 28.02 -34.62 0.05
C ASN A 521 29.32 -35.32 0.49
N THR A 522 29.27 -36.23 1.47
CA THR A 522 30.47 -36.99 1.90
C THR A 522 30.69 -38.27 1.10
N LEU A 523 29.90 -38.53 0.07
CA LEU A 523 30.02 -39.73 -0.76
C LEU A 523 31.03 -39.52 -1.89
N HIS A 524 31.57 -40.62 -2.40
CA HIS A 524 32.50 -40.62 -3.55
C HIS A 524 31.81 -40.46 -4.90
N ASN A 525 30.47 -40.42 -4.94
CA ASN A 525 29.71 -40.21 -6.18
C ASN A 525 28.93 -38.90 -6.07
N GLU A 526 28.70 -38.24 -7.21
CA GLU A 526 27.85 -37.06 -7.31
C GLU A 526 26.41 -37.37 -6.89
N VAL A 527 25.79 -36.46 -6.12
CA VAL A 527 24.39 -36.61 -5.66
C VAL A 527 23.53 -35.50 -6.25
N ASN A 528 22.47 -35.90 -6.94
CA ASN A 528 21.41 -35.01 -7.40
C ASN A 528 20.23 -35.06 -6.43
N VAL A 529 19.95 -33.95 -5.76
CA VAL A 529 18.83 -33.80 -4.80
C VAL A 529 17.68 -33.06 -5.45
N SER A 530 16.50 -33.66 -5.47
CA SER A 530 15.26 -33.07 -6.00
C SER A 530 14.37 -32.54 -4.87
N LEU A 531 14.38 -31.22 -4.68
CA LEU A 531 13.57 -30.49 -3.70
C LEU A 531 12.25 -30.02 -4.32
N GLY A 532 11.40 -30.97 -4.75
CA GLY A 532 10.14 -30.69 -5.44
C GLY A 532 10.19 -30.97 -6.95
N THR A 533 9.24 -30.42 -7.72
CA THR A 533 9.06 -30.76 -9.15
C THR A 533 10.12 -30.17 -10.07
N ASP A 534 10.65 -28.99 -9.76
CA ASP A 534 11.52 -28.23 -10.68
C ASP A 534 12.88 -27.82 -10.09
N ILE A 535 13.17 -28.21 -8.83
CA ILE A 535 14.39 -27.83 -8.12
C ILE A 535 15.29 -29.05 -7.95
N SER A 536 16.24 -29.23 -8.86
CA SER A 536 17.35 -30.18 -8.69
C SER A 536 18.65 -29.46 -8.34
N LEU A 537 19.33 -29.89 -7.29
CA LEU A 537 20.72 -29.52 -7.03
C LEU A 537 21.64 -30.70 -7.31
N SER A 538 22.64 -30.47 -8.15
CA SER A 538 23.82 -31.32 -8.25
C SER A 538 24.82 -30.93 -7.15
N ILE A 539 25.34 -31.94 -6.48
CA ILE A 539 26.32 -31.81 -5.39
C ILE A 539 27.49 -32.73 -5.74
N GLY A 540 28.67 -32.14 -5.94
CA GLY A 540 29.88 -32.88 -6.27
C GLY A 540 30.25 -33.94 -5.24
N GLU A 541 31.04 -34.93 -5.67
CA GLU A 541 31.64 -35.95 -4.80
C GLU A 541 32.66 -35.37 -3.80
N ASP A 542 33.09 -36.20 -2.85
CA ASP A 542 34.22 -35.94 -1.95
C ASP A 542 34.14 -34.61 -1.18
N TYR A 543 33.04 -34.43 -0.43
CA TYR A 543 32.72 -33.22 0.33
C TYR A 543 32.40 -32.00 -0.55
N GLY A 544 31.95 -32.24 -1.78
CA GLY A 544 31.37 -31.21 -2.64
C GLY A 544 30.24 -30.46 -1.94
N VAL A 545 30.21 -29.14 -2.14
CA VAL A 545 29.26 -28.24 -1.47
C VAL A 545 28.33 -27.60 -2.49
N SER A 546 27.03 -27.69 -2.24
CA SER A 546 26.03 -27.08 -3.12
C SER A 546 26.00 -25.56 -2.99
N ALA A 547 25.45 -24.90 -4.02
CA ALA A 547 24.95 -23.53 -3.87
C ALA A 547 23.75 -23.50 -2.90
N TYR A 548 23.51 -22.35 -2.28
CA TYR A 548 22.27 -22.13 -1.51
C TYR A 548 21.06 -22.17 -2.45
N ARG A 549 20.01 -22.85 -2.03
CA ARG A 549 18.71 -22.82 -2.70
C ARG A 549 17.61 -22.50 -1.71
N THR A 550 16.66 -21.69 -2.13
CA THR A 550 15.50 -21.36 -1.33
C THR A 550 14.36 -22.33 -1.60
N VAL A 551 13.70 -22.76 -0.54
CA VAL A 551 12.56 -23.67 -0.55
C VAL A 551 11.43 -23.09 0.27
N GLU A 552 10.22 -23.55 -0.02
CA GLU A 552 9.04 -23.22 0.78
C GLU A 552 9.11 -23.90 2.16
N ARG A 553 8.37 -23.34 3.12
CA ARG A 553 8.20 -24.02 4.39
C ARG A 553 7.35 -25.26 4.18
N GLY A 554 7.86 -26.40 4.62
CA GLY A 554 7.15 -27.65 4.53
C GLY A 554 7.84 -28.75 5.32
N GLU A 555 7.15 -29.88 5.45
CA GLU A 555 7.77 -31.09 5.95
C GLU A 555 8.32 -31.89 4.77
N TYR A 556 9.64 -32.03 4.71
CA TYR A 556 10.35 -32.68 3.62
C TYR A 556 10.79 -34.07 4.07
N THR A 557 9.83 -34.98 4.22
CA THR A 557 10.06 -36.34 4.75
C THR A 557 10.62 -37.31 3.72
N VAL A 558 10.33 -37.10 2.43
CA VAL A 558 10.77 -37.95 1.32
C VAL A 558 11.31 -37.05 0.20
N VAL A 559 12.60 -36.73 0.29
CA VAL A 559 13.31 -35.98 -0.75
C VAL A 559 14.06 -36.96 -1.63
N HIS A 560 13.72 -37.00 -2.91
CA HIS A 560 14.34 -37.92 -3.86
C HIS A 560 15.78 -37.49 -4.17
N CYS A 561 16.70 -38.45 -4.07
CA CYS A 561 18.11 -38.26 -4.37
C CYS A 561 18.58 -39.35 -5.32
N LYS A 562 19.43 -38.96 -6.26
CA LYS A 562 19.95 -39.85 -7.30
C LYS A 562 21.47 -39.73 -7.38
N THR A 563 22.16 -40.86 -7.29
CA THR A 563 23.56 -41.03 -7.70
C THR A 563 23.61 -41.71 -9.07
N GLU A 564 24.80 -41.89 -9.65
CA GLU A 564 24.94 -42.64 -10.90
C GLU A 564 24.41 -44.08 -10.78
N ASP A 565 24.61 -44.70 -9.60
CA ASP A 565 24.33 -46.12 -9.37
C ASP A 565 23.00 -46.40 -8.67
N ASP A 566 22.50 -45.49 -7.84
CA ASP A 566 21.38 -45.74 -6.93
C ASP A 566 20.41 -44.55 -6.79
N ASN A 567 19.14 -44.87 -6.48
CA ASN A 567 18.13 -43.90 -6.08
C ASN A 567 17.79 -44.12 -4.60
N PHE A 568 17.82 -43.05 -3.81
CA PHE A 568 17.44 -43.10 -2.40
C PHE A 568 16.59 -41.88 -2.02
N SER A 569 16.06 -41.89 -0.79
CA SER A 569 15.28 -40.78 -0.27
C SER A 569 15.83 -40.29 1.06
N LEU A 570 15.91 -38.97 1.23
CA LEU A 570 16.34 -38.32 2.48
C LEU A 570 15.14 -37.72 3.21
N ASN A 571 15.15 -37.80 4.54
CA ASN A 571 14.23 -37.07 5.40
C ASN A 571 14.93 -35.83 5.96
N LEU A 572 14.49 -34.64 5.52
CA LEU A 572 15.01 -33.34 5.96
C LEU A 572 14.19 -32.74 7.12
N GLY A 573 13.04 -33.34 7.43
CA GLY A 573 12.10 -32.87 8.45
C GLY A 573 11.45 -31.53 8.10
N LEU A 574 10.98 -30.82 9.13
CA LEU A 574 10.34 -29.49 8.98
C LEU A 574 11.39 -28.41 8.66
N LEU A 575 11.23 -27.75 7.53
CA LEU A 575 12.03 -26.60 7.13
C LEU A 575 11.25 -25.32 7.46
N ASP A 576 11.64 -24.58 8.51
CA ASP A 576 10.84 -23.47 9.05
C ASP A 576 11.22 -22.10 8.46
N PHE A 577 10.33 -21.12 8.62
CA PHE A 577 10.41 -19.81 7.96
C PHE A 577 11.72 -19.05 8.25
N GLY A 578 12.34 -18.53 7.18
CA GLY A 578 13.52 -17.68 7.26
C GLY A 578 14.75 -18.35 7.87
N ALA A 579 14.75 -19.67 8.06
CA ALA A 579 15.90 -20.42 8.52
C ALA A 579 16.85 -20.74 7.36
N SER A 580 18.12 -20.95 7.69
CA SER A 580 19.06 -21.58 6.77
C SER A 580 19.50 -22.91 7.35
N TYR A 581 19.36 -23.98 6.57
CA TYR A 581 19.76 -25.32 6.95
C TYR A 581 20.93 -25.81 6.10
N LEU A 582 21.91 -26.39 6.78
CA LEU A 582 22.99 -27.16 6.17
C LEU A 582 22.70 -28.64 6.40
N PHE A 583 22.63 -29.41 5.32
CA PHE A 583 22.47 -30.84 5.33
C PHE A 583 23.77 -31.52 4.93
N VAL A 584 24.24 -32.47 5.74
CA VAL A 584 25.41 -33.29 5.40
C VAL A 584 24.93 -34.69 5.06
N ILE A 585 25.09 -35.09 3.81
CA ILE A 585 24.71 -36.41 3.31
C ILE A 585 25.85 -37.36 3.65
N THR A 586 25.55 -38.37 4.48
CA THR A 586 26.52 -39.35 4.98
C THR A 586 25.98 -40.77 4.84
N ASN A 587 26.87 -41.75 4.78
CA ASN A 587 26.49 -43.17 4.78
C ASN A 587 26.61 -43.73 6.21
N SER A 588 25.49 -44.02 6.88
CA SER A 588 25.50 -44.63 8.19
C SER A 588 25.47 -46.16 8.07
N THR A 589 26.42 -46.82 8.73
CA THR A 589 26.59 -48.29 8.75
C THR A 589 25.40 -49.07 9.31
N SER A 590 24.43 -48.41 9.96
CA SER A 590 23.30 -49.08 10.63
C SER A 590 21.92 -48.75 10.06
N GLN A 591 21.77 -47.64 9.32
CA GLN A 591 20.49 -47.10 8.87
C GLN A 591 20.49 -46.64 7.39
N GLY A 592 21.59 -46.86 6.66
CA GLY A 592 21.74 -46.41 5.27
C GLY A 592 22.11 -44.93 5.16
N LEU A 593 21.85 -44.33 3.99
CA LEU A 593 22.14 -42.91 3.73
C LEU A 593 21.27 -41.98 4.58
N GLN A 594 21.91 -41.03 5.27
CA GLN A 594 21.26 -40.06 6.15
C GLN A 594 21.73 -38.63 5.88
N ALA A 595 20.82 -37.68 6.12
CA ALA A 595 21.10 -36.26 6.09
C ALA A 595 21.19 -35.70 7.51
N TRP A 596 22.39 -35.32 7.94
CA TRP A 596 22.56 -34.59 9.20
C TRP A 596 22.12 -33.15 9.01
N LYS A 597 21.09 -32.74 9.76
CA LYS A 597 20.52 -31.40 9.73
C LYS A 597 21.22 -30.47 10.72
N MET A 598 21.74 -29.34 10.25
CA MET A 598 22.28 -28.26 11.08
C MET A 598 21.63 -26.93 10.72
N GLU A 599 21.27 -26.13 11.71
CA GLU A 599 20.73 -24.77 11.50
C GLU A 599 21.87 -23.77 11.34
N SER A 600 22.16 -23.35 10.12
CA SER A 600 23.14 -22.30 9.78
C SER A 600 22.74 -20.93 10.31
N ILE A 601 21.47 -20.56 10.18
CA ILE A 601 20.86 -19.34 10.73
C ILE A 601 19.65 -19.75 11.57
N LEU A 602 19.53 -19.17 12.78
CA LEU A 602 18.46 -19.46 13.72
C LEU A 602 17.10 -19.05 13.10
N THR A 603 16.09 -19.91 13.25
CA THR A 603 14.70 -19.64 12.85
C THR A 603 14.21 -18.27 13.30
N ASN A 604 13.46 -17.55 12.47
CA ASN A 604 12.80 -16.30 12.87
C ASN A 604 11.85 -16.56 14.05
N LYS A 605 12.20 -16.07 15.26
CA LYS A 605 11.40 -16.30 16.47
C LYS A 605 10.28 -15.27 16.68
N ILE A 606 10.30 -14.15 15.96
CA ILE A 606 9.29 -13.09 16.13
C ILE A 606 7.99 -13.52 15.45
N SER A 607 6.96 -13.79 16.25
CA SER A 607 5.62 -14.07 15.74
C SER A 607 5.02 -12.87 15.02
N ILE A 608 4.32 -13.12 13.91
CA ILE A 608 3.53 -12.13 13.16
C ILE A 608 2.48 -11.41 14.02
N VAL A 609 2.07 -12.00 15.15
CA VAL A 609 1.17 -11.39 16.14
C VAL A 609 1.72 -10.07 16.70
N TRP A 610 3.03 -9.89 16.69
CA TRP A 610 3.65 -8.61 17.04
C TRP A 610 3.24 -7.47 16.10
N GLN A 611 2.55 -7.73 14.99
CA GLN A 611 1.95 -6.66 14.20
C GLN A 611 0.63 -6.10 14.73
N LEU A 612 -0.05 -6.81 15.65
CA LEU A 612 -1.35 -6.37 16.17
C LEU A 612 -1.32 -4.98 16.83
N PRO A 613 -0.32 -4.62 17.66
CA PRO A 613 -0.30 -3.31 18.30
C PRO A 613 -0.22 -2.15 17.30
N GLN A 614 0.61 -2.25 16.25
CA GLN A 614 0.67 -1.18 15.24
C GLN A 614 -0.62 -1.08 14.40
N TYR A 615 -1.27 -2.22 14.07
CA TYR A 615 -2.56 -2.19 13.39
C TYR A 615 -3.63 -1.55 14.27
N ALA A 616 -3.70 -1.90 15.55
CA ALA A 616 -4.62 -1.27 16.50
C ALA A 616 -4.39 0.24 16.62
N LEU A 617 -3.15 0.69 16.76
CA LEU A 617 -2.83 2.11 16.88
C LEU A 617 -3.13 2.88 15.58
N VAL A 618 -2.74 2.35 14.42
CA VAL A 618 -2.96 3.04 13.14
C VAL A 618 -4.43 3.08 12.78
N THR A 619 -5.20 2.01 13.04
CA THR A 619 -6.64 1.98 12.78
C THR A 619 -7.41 2.89 13.75
N ALA A 620 -7.03 2.94 15.03
CA ALA A 620 -7.56 3.93 15.96
C ALA A 620 -7.26 5.36 15.46
N GLY A 621 -6.04 5.59 14.96
CA GLY A 621 -5.65 6.82 14.30
C GLY A 621 -6.51 7.15 13.09
N GLU A 622 -6.80 6.16 12.24
CA GLU A 622 -7.66 6.27 11.06
C GLU A 622 -9.09 6.70 11.45
N VAL A 623 -9.71 6.08 12.46
CA VAL A 623 -11.06 6.46 12.91
C VAL A 623 -11.08 7.92 13.39
N MET A 624 -10.07 8.32 14.18
CA MET A 624 -10.00 9.68 14.72
C MET A 624 -9.63 10.74 13.67
N PHE A 625 -8.88 10.37 12.65
CA PHE A 625 -8.43 11.28 11.59
C PHE A 625 -9.36 11.30 10.38
N SER A 626 -9.60 10.13 9.78
CA SER A 626 -10.30 10.00 8.51
C SER A 626 -11.81 10.22 8.66
N VAL A 627 -12.46 9.48 9.56
CA VAL A 627 -13.93 9.57 9.75
C VAL A 627 -14.30 10.97 10.26
N THR A 628 -13.60 11.43 11.30
CA THR A 628 -13.83 12.77 11.86
C THR A 628 -13.46 13.89 10.88
N GLY A 629 -12.38 13.72 10.11
CA GLY A 629 -11.94 14.71 9.12
C GLY A 629 -12.92 14.83 7.96
N LEU A 630 -13.46 13.72 7.46
CA LEU A 630 -14.53 13.73 6.47
C LEU A 630 -15.78 14.42 6.99
N GLU A 631 -16.23 14.10 8.21
CA GLU A 631 -17.38 14.75 8.85
C GLU A 631 -17.16 16.26 9.01
N PHE A 632 -16.00 16.66 9.52
CA PHE A 632 -15.61 18.07 9.67
C PHE A 632 -15.66 18.78 8.31
N SER A 633 -15.04 18.21 7.30
CA SER A 633 -15.02 18.76 5.95
C SER A 633 -16.42 18.91 5.37
N TYR A 634 -17.29 17.91 5.55
CA TYR A 634 -18.70 18.01 5.14
C TYR A 634 -19.46 19.13 5.87
N SER A 635 -19.18 19.36 7.15
CA SER A 635 -19.81 20.42 7.96
C SER A 635 -19.35 21.82 7.56
N GLN A 636 -18.10 21.96 7.11
CA GLN A 636 -17.50 23.25 6.72
C GLN A 636 -17.72 23.60 5.24
N ALA A 637 -18.24 22.66 4.44
CA ALA A 637 -18.45 22.85 3.01
C ALA A 637 -19.80 23.51 2.70
N PRO A 638 -19.82 24.56 1.85
CA PRO A 638 -21.05 25.02 1.21
C PRO A 638 -21.76 23.89 0.47
N SER A 639 -23.10 23.95 0.40
CA SER A 639 -23.92 22.90 -0.25
C SER A 639 -23.51 22.63 -1.70
N SER A 640 -23.11 23.67 -2.43
CA SER A 640 -22.61 23.63 -3.82
C SER A 640 -21.20 23.02 -3.97
N MET A 641 -20.40 22.95 -2.90
CA MET A 641 -18.96 22.64 -2.94
C MET A 641 -18.57 21.31 -2.30
N LYS A 642 -19.53 20.56 -1.73
CA LYS A 642 -19.28 19.28 -1.06
C LYS A 642 -18.55 18.27 -1.95
N SER A 643 -18.94 18.16 -3.23
CA SER A 643 -18.29 17.25 -4.20
C SER A 643 -16.84 17.66 -4.49
N VAL A 644 -16.57 18.96 -4.65
CA VAL A 644 -15.22 19.49 -4.88
C VAL A 644 -14.31 19.19 -3.69
N LEU A 645 -14.82 19.35 -2.47
CA LEU A 645 -14.07 19.09 -1.26
C LEU A 645 -13.79 17.59 -1.06
N GLN A 646 -14.72 16.71 -1.43
CA GLN A 646 -14.49 15.26 -1.44
C GLN A 646 -13.42 14.85 -2.46
N ALA A 647 -13.43 15.45 -3.66
CA ALA A 647 -12.38 15.21 -4.65
C ALA A 647 -11.00 15.67 -4.13
N ALA A 648 -10.94 16.83 -3.47
CA ALA A 648 -9.71 17.30 -2.84
C ALA A 648 -9.26 16.42 -1.67
N TRP A 649 -10.18 15.81 -0.92
CA TRP A 649 -9.83 14.85 0.13
C TRP A 649 -9.15 13.61 -0.46
N LEU A 650 -9.74 13.00 -1.50
CA LEU A 650 -9.13 11.86 -2.21
C LEU A 650 -7.75 12.22 -2.80
N LEU A 651 -7.60 13.46 -3.28
CA LEU A 651 -6.32 13.97 -3.76
C LEU A 651 -5.23 13.90 -2.68
N THR A 652 -5.55 14.19 -1.42
CA THR A 652 -4.57 14.07 -0.32
C THR A 652 -4.07 12.64 -0.14
N ILE A 653 -4.91 11.62 -0.39
CA ILE A 653 -4.53 10.20 -0.37
C ILE A 653 -3.57 9.88 -1.52
N GLY A 654 -3.87 10.41 -2.72
CA GLY A 654 -3.01 10.25 -3.90
C GLY A 654 -1.63 10.88 -3.72
N VAL A 655 -1.58 12.08 -3.14
CA VAL A 655 -0.32 12.75 -2.77
C VAL A 655 0.43 11.97 -1.68
N GLY A 656 -0.26 11.44 -0.67
CA GLY A 656 0.35 10.60 0.36
C GLY A 656 1.05 9.37 -0.23
N ASN A 657 0.40 8.67 -1.15
CA ASN A 657 1.02 7.57 -1.89
C ASN A 657 2.21 8.03 -2.74
N PHE A 658 2.12 9.19 -3.39
CA PHE A 658 3.23 9.75 -4.16
C PHE A 658 4.46 10.04 -3.29
N ILE A 659 4.27 10.50 -2.05
CA ILE A 659 5.36 10.71 -1.08
C ILE A 659 6.07 9.38 -0.79
N VAL A 660 5.33 8.30 -0.54
CA VAL A 660 5.94 6.98 -0.27
C VAL A 660 6.68 6.47 -1.51
N PHE A 661 6.10 6.64 -2.70
CA PHE A 661 6.78 6.33 -3.96
C PHE A 661 8.14 7.06 -4.07
N ALA A 662 8.17 8.37 -3.81
CA ALA A 662 9.38 9.16 -3.89
C ALA A 662 10.42 8.74 -2.83
N VAL A 663 9.99 8.52 -1.58
CA VAL A 663 10.90 8.07 -0.51
C VAL A 663 11.47 6.70 -0.85
N ALA A 664 10.65 5.70 -1.20
CA ALA A 664 11.13 4.36 -1.51
C ALA A 664 12.12 4.33 -2.68
N GLN A 665 11.94 5.20 -3.69
CA GLN A 665 12.81 5.22 -4.86
C GLN A 665 14.14 5.98 -4.62
N PHE A 666 14.14 7.00 -3.77
CA PHE A 666 15.27 7.94 -3.65
C PHE A 666 15.96 7.94 -2.29
N SER A 667 15.39 7.33 -1.24
CA SER A 667 15.94 7.38 0.12
C SER A 667 17.24 6.57 0.25
N GLY A 668 17.29 5.38 -0.37
CA GLY A 668 18.33 4.38 -0.11
C GLY A 668 18.42 3.95 1.36
N LEU A 669 17.38 4.22 2.16
CA LEU A 669 17.36 3.95 3.59
C LEU A 669 16.97 2.50 3.87
N VAL A 670 17.56 1.94 4.92
CA VAL A 670 17.09 0.68 5.50
C VAL A 670 15.67 0.84 6.06
N GLN A 671 14.88 -0.23 5.98
CA GLN A 671 13.45 -0.22 6.28
C GLN A 671 13.09 0.34 7.67
N TRP A 672 13.85 0.01 8.72
CA TRP A 672 13.61 0.55 10.07
C TRP A 672 13.84 2.07 10.15
N ALA A 673 14.82 2.59 9.40
CA ALA A 673 15.12 4.01 9.37
C ALA A 673 14.05 4.78 8.59
N GLU A 674 13.47 4.18 7.55
CA GLU A 674 12.29 4.74 6.86
C GLU A 674 11.10 4.89 7.82
N PHE A 675 10.82 3.87 8.65
CA PHE A 675 9.71 3.96 9.62
C PHE A 675 9.90 5.08 10.64
N ILE A 676 11.13 5.27 11.15
CA ILE A 676 11.47 6.39 12.03
C ILE A 676 11.32 7.73 11.30
N LEU A 677 11.80 7.84 10.07
CA LEU A 677 11.68 9.03 9.24
C LEU A 677 10.20 9.44 9.09
N PHE A 678 9.33 8.49 8.70
CA PHE A 678 7.90 8.74 8.55
C PHE A 678 7.23 9.14 9.87
N SER A 679 7.60 8.49 10.99
CA SER A 679 7.08 8.85 12.32
C SER A 679 7.46 10.28 12.72
N CYS A 680 8.74 10.67 12.53
CA CYS A 680 9.23 12.02 12.83
C CYS A 680 8.59 13.08 11.93
N LEU A 681 8.48 12.81 10.62
CA LEU A 681 7.83 13.73 9.69
C LEU A 681 6.36 13.94 10.04
N LEU A 682 5.62 12.87 10.39
CA LEU A 682 4.23 13.01 10.81
C LEU A 682 4.10 13.77 12.13
N LEU A 683 5.05 13.62 13.07
CA LEU A 683 5.05 14.39 14.31
C LEU A 683 5.20 15.90 14.05
N VAL A 684 6.12 16.29 13.16
CA VAL A 684 6.29 17.69 12.73
C VAL A 684 5.01 18.20 12.05
N VAL A 685 4.42 17.41 11.16
CA VAL A 685 3.15 17.73 10.50
C VAL A 685 2.01 17.87 11.50
N CYS A 686 1.95 17.02 12.53
CA CYS A 686 0.96 17.10 13.58
C CYS A 686 1.06 18.41 14.36
N LEU A 687 2.29 18.88 14.65
CA LEU A 687 2.50 20.19 15.29
C LEU A 687 2.01 21.33 14.38
N ILE A 688 2.38 21.31 13.10
CA ILE A 688 1.94 22.31 12.11
C ILE A 688 0.41 22.33 12.01
N PHE A 689 -0.21 21.16 11.86
CA PHE A 689 -1.67 21.03 11.78
C PHE A 689 -2.36 21.50 13.06
N SER A 690 -1.78 21.22 14.23
CA SER A 690 -2.34 21.69 15.51
C SER A 690 -2.29 23.22 15.62
N ILE A 691 -1.21 23.86 15.15
CA ILE A 691 -1.10 25.32 15.06
C ILE A 691 -2.12 25.87 14.07
N MET A 692 -2.21 25.30 12.86
CA MET A 692 -3.20 25.71 11.85
C MET A 692 -4.63 25.56 12.36
N GLY A 693 -4.92 24.47 13.07
CA GLY A 693 -6.22 24.21 13.66
C GLY A 693 -6.58 25.14 14.81
N TYR A 694 -5.60 25.62 15.57
CA TYR A 694 -5.81 26.64 16.62
C TYR A 694 -6.26 27.98 16.04
N TYR A 695 -5.68 28.39 14.90
CA TYR A 695 -6.03 29.63 14.20
C TYR A 695 -7.22 29.47 13.23
N TYR A 696 -7.78 28.26 13.11
CA TYR A 696 -8.89 28.02 12.20
C TYR A 696 -10.18 28.63 12.72
N VAL A 697 -10.82 29.45 11.90
CA VAL A 697 -12.14 30.03 12.19
C VAL A 697 -13.21 29.18 11.50
N PRO A 698 -14.08 28.47 12.26
CA PRO A 698 -15.16 27.68 11.69
C PRO A 698 -16.13 28.56 10.91
N ILE A 699 -16.60 28.05 9.79
CA ILE A 699 -17.65 28.68 9.00
C ILE A 699 -18.98 28.39 9.71
N LYS A 700 -19.72 29.45 10.07
CA LYS A 700 -21.05 29.28 10.68
C LYS A 700 -22.08 28.98 9.60
N PRO A 701 -23.13 28.18 9.88
CA PRO A 701 -24.22 27.94 8.93
C PRO A 701 -24.88 29.24 8.43
N GLU A 702 -24.94 30.26 9.28
CA GLU A 702 -25.45 31.60 9.00
C GLU A 702 -24.63 32.35 7.93
N ASP A 703 -23.34 32.02 7.77
CA ASP A 703 -22.46 32.61 6.75
C ASP A 703 -22.62 31.91 5.38
N ILE A 704 -23.28 30.74 5.34
CA ILE A 704 -23.49 29.92 4.14
C ILE A 704 -24.81 30.31 3.45
N GLN A 705 -25.78 30.86 4.19
CA GLN A 705 -27.06 31.35 3.69
C GLN A 705 -27.22 32.83 4.04
N GLU A 706 -26.96 33.74 3.09
CA GLU A 706 -27.54 35.08 3.22
C GLU A 706 -29.08 34.95 3.17
N PRO A 707 -29.82 35.45 4.18
CA PRO A 707 -31.27 35.50 4.10
C PRO A 707 -31.66 36.37 2.90
N ALA A 708 -32.63 35.91 2.10
CA ALA A 708 -33.13 36.60 0.91
C ALA A 708 -33.43 38.10 1.16
N ASP A 709 -33.82 38.45 2.39
CA ASP A 709 -34.11 39.82 2.82
C ASP A 709 -32.88 40.75 2.85
N LYS A 710 -31.67 40.22 3.12
CA LYS A 710 -30.41 41.01 3.07
C LYS A 710 -29.94 41.24 1.64
N GLN A 711 -30.24 40.34 0.71
CA GLN A 711 -29.93 40.50 -0.72
C GLN A 711 -30.70 41.67 -1.33
N ILE A 712 -31.97 41.86 -0.95
CA ILE A 712 -32.81 42.98 -1.43
C ILE A 712 -32.31 44.32 -0.88
N LEU A 713 -31.98 44.38 0.41
CA LEU A 713 -31.44 45.59 1.05
C LEU A 713 -30.10 46.03 0.44
N HIS A 714 -29.20 45.09 0.15
CA HIS A 714 -27.89 45.42 -0.43
C HIS A 714 -27.94 45.80 -1.92
N ILE A 715 -28.97 45.36 -2.65
CA ILE A 715 -29.26 45.80 -4.03
C ILE A 715 -29.79 47.24 -4.02
N GLN A 716 -30.67 47.59 -3.07
CA GLN A 716 -31.15 48.96 -2.89
C GLN A 716 -30.02 49.93 -2.50
N GLU A 717 -29.14 49.54 -1.58
CA GLU A 717 -28.04 50.39 -1.11
C GLU A 717 -26.97 50.67 -2.18
N ASN A 718 -26.74 49.72 -3.10
CA ASN A 718 -25.82 49.91 -4.22
C ASN A 718 -26.44 50.71 -5.39
N MET A 719 -27.77 50.73 -5.53
CA MET A 719 -28.43 51.61 -6.51
C MET A 719 -28.44 53.09 -6.06
N ILE A 720 -28.45 53.36 -4.76
CA ILE A 720 -28.45 54.74 -4.23
C ILE A 720 -27.06 55.40 -4.34
N ASN A 721 -25.97 54.62 -4.40
CA ASN A 721 -24.59 55.13 -4.47
C ASN A 721 -24.04 55.34 -5.90
N LEU A 722 -24.88 55.22 -6.94
CA LEU A 722 -24.55 55.49 -8.34
C LEU A 722 -25.28 56.74 -8.85
N GLU A 723 -25.21 57.86 -8.11
CA GLU A 723 -25.57 59.17 -8.67
C GLU A 723 -24.42 59.73 -9.51
N THR A 724 -24.76 60.04 -10.76
CA THR A 724 -23.91 60.58 -11.82
C THR A 724 -23.21 61.87 -11.45
N LYS A 725 -21.87 61.87 -11.50
CA LYS A 725 -21.05 63.09 -11.47
C LYS A 725 -21.06 63.74 -12.86
N ASN A 726 -21.97 64.68 -13.07
CA ASN A 726 -22.01 65.53 -14.27
C ASN A 726 -20.77 66.43 -14.32
N THR A 727 -19.90 66.23 -15.31
CA THR A 727 -18.86 67.18 -15.72
C THR A 727 -19.50 68.33 -16.50
N LYS A 728 -19.41 69.56 -15.99
CA LYS A 728 -19.65 70.80 -16.76
C LYS A 728 -18.32 71.28 -17.34
N PHE A 729 -18.33 71.43 -18.67
CA PHE A 729 -17.45 72.16 -19.61
C PHE A 729 -15.96 72.27 -19.31
#